data_AF-A0A7Y4P047-F1
#
_entry.id   AF-A0A7Y4P047-F1
#
_cell.length_a   1.000
_cell.length_b   1.000
_cell.length_c   1.000
_cell.angle_alpha   90.00
_cell.angle_beta   90.00
_cell.angle_gamma   90.00
#
_symmetry.space_group_name_H-M   'P 1'
#
loop_
_entity.id
_entity.type
_entity.pdbx_description
1 polymer ?
#
loop_
_entity_poly.entity_id
_entity_poly.type
_entity_poly.pdbx_seq_one_letter_code
_entity_poly.pdbx_strand_id
1 'polypeptide(L)'
;MTTSRRRRGLLAVTAVSAVSLLGVSLAGGATAAPTAGPDEAQAPKAKSHDDKERKGNFDARTPNAKTTYNRAAKVAGKESDASEKFRNSLGTQGVVELDPNTGTPAQVTKLDGFLTQKSAKKAEDVVLNYIKAHPEVFKLTAADLATLKLRKDYVDDLGTHHVFWSQVVDGIEVFGNGLKGNVTKNGQLISIMGSPVAGLTAQAQARTAAPALGAGKARETALKDIDGKAHDGAAKTTGNSVKWAGGDTAKLVWFHTADGLRKGWSTYVNGGGTKIYTHVVDAESGKLLYRRDLSSAGNGDALVQDNYPGAAKGGTQRVENLIYNKWLPKNAKSLLEGTSVSAWADVNDDNQPNAGETVKVPGTATGAEHKIVPFQSASPFCSAAFICTWDPAKPDSWKTNMNQDVTNGFYLASNFHDWLAKKPISFTPAAGSFDAAGGDPVLLNALDGAATGADGGPDANHVDNANMNTPPDGTPPTMQMYLFRAPGDDASDYVPSSSSNDASILYHEYTHGLSNRLVVDATGNSTLNSIQAGAMGEAWSDFYAMDYLVAHGLEKDTTAAGEIQEGKYVSHGLLFRTQAIDCRVKAVSKTCVGIDGSQGGYTYGDFPTIGGAPQVHASGEVWAQTLWDLRERFGREYALSLITRAMELSPADPTMLDMRNAIVQADLVAKGGKNAGIIWQVFANRGMGWYAGVIDAGDAFPAEDFHKPPTGKTTSLTGTITDKDTGAPLPGALVYIGGHSSGYAGDYSATTDAAGKYTITNVAPGTYPKFVVASPGYELAVNPVTVKAGSSASYAVRRNWAAASGGGVVADFNGPDFTDFGCGPGAAIDSAQGTGWGSTTGDDAGTPTGTMIPKHIDIKLPAKVTIDSFKVDPSNVCGDPGSSSTGQYRIETSADGATWATAQEGTFTAANRGKYNVLTPTGNAANVQYVRVWLLSPQVPDFPTACPGPFGGCQFTDFTEIQVFGKK
;
A
#
# COMPACT_ATOMS: atom_id res chain seq x y z
N MET A 1 26.97 -47.76 7.14
CA MET A 1 27.83 -46.96 8.03
C MET A 1 28.07 -45.61 7.37
N THR A 2 28.18 -44.55 8.19
CA THR A 2 28.44 -43.10 7.88
C THR A 2 27.35 -42.35 7.10
N THR A 3 26.39 -41.65 7.75
CA THR A 3 26.39 -40.24 8.28
C THR A 3 26.42 -39.13 7.21
N SER A 4 25.35 -38.33 7.15
CA SER A 4 25.41 -36.88 6.88
C SER A 4 24.07 -36.21 7.25
N ARG A 5 24.15 -35.19 8.11
CA ARG A 5 23.06 -34.41 8.71
C ARG A 5 22.75 -33.19 7.82
N ARG A 6 21.47 -32.89 7.57
CA ARG A 6 20.99 -31.56 7.13
C ARG A 6 20.37 -30.86 8.33
N ARG A 7 20.86 -29.66 8.68
CA ARG A 7 20.28 -28.77 9.70
C ARG A 7 19.52 -27.65 8.97
N ARG A 8 18.33 -27.33 9.50
CA ARG A 8 17.42 -26.24 9.07
C ARG A 8 17.79 -24.97 9.86
N GLY A 9 17.89 -23.82 9.18
CA GLY A 9 18.05 -22.51 9.80
C GLY A 9 16.69 -21.92 10.22
N LEU A 10 16.66 -21.21 11.34
CA LEU A 10 15.51 -20.46 11.88
C LEU A 10 15.78 -18.96 11.73
N LEU A 11 14.79 -18.20 11.24
CA LEU A 11 14.71 -16.74 11.22
C LEU A 11 14.29 -16.19 12.61
N ALA A 12 14.85 -15.05 13.01
CA ALA A 12 14.58 -14.34 14.26
C ALA A 12 13.71 -13.08 14.00
N VAL A 13 12.83 -12.74 14.94
CA VAL A 13 11.94 -11.57 14.95
C VAL A 13 12.15 -10.85 16.28
N THR A 14 12.30 -9.52 16.28
CA THR A 14 12.38 -8.68 17.48
C THR A 14 11.44 -7.49 17.37
N ALA A 15 10.74 -7.18 18.47
CA ALA A 15 9.81 -6.05 18.63
C ALA A 15 10.40 -5.06 19.65
N VAL A 16 10.31 -3.74 19.40
CA VAL A 16 10.81 -2.71 20.33
C VAL A 16 9.76 -1.62 20.57
N SER A 17 9.56 -1.31 21.85
CA SER A 17 8.65 -0.30 22.40
C SER A 17 9.33 1.06 22.56
N ALA A 18 8.62 2.15 22.23
CA ALA A 18 9.11 3.53 22.29
C ALA A 18 8.77 4.25 23.60
N VAL A 19 9.67 5.09 24.11
CA VAL A 19 9.39 6.11 25.14
C VAL A 19 9.96 7.46 24.67
N SER A 20 9.08 8.46 24.66
CA SER A 20 9.26 9.83 24.17
C SER A 20 9.86 10.76 25.23
N LEU A 21 10.48 11.88 24.82
CA LEU A 21 10.44 13.17 25.54
C LEU A 21 10.88 14.35 24.65
N LEU A 22 9.98 15.33 24.48
CA LEU A 22 10.15 16.59 23.76
C LEU A 22 10.97 17.64 24.55
N GLY A 23 11.69 18.49 23.81
CA GLY A 23 12.25 19.75 24.31
C GLY A 23 12.28 20.85 23.24
N VAL A 24 11.30 21.75 23.28
CA VAL A 24 11.17 22.93 22.40
C VAL A 24 12.05 24.07 22.90
N SER A 25 12.73 24.80 22.00
CA SER A 25 13.13 26.19 22.28
C SER A 25 13.12 27.09 21.04
N LEU A 26 12.55 28.29 21.26
CA LEU A 26 12.32 29.39 20.34
C LEU A 26 13.43 30.45 20.45
N ALA A 27 13.84 31.05 19.33
CA ALA A 27 14.25 32.47 19.19
C ALA A 27 14.59 32.70 17.69
N GLY A 28 14.04 33.67 16.96
CA GLY A 28 14.01 35.11 17.21
C GLY A 28 15.11 35.75 16.36
N GLY A 29 14.82 36.30 15.17
CA GLY A 29 14.53 37.71 15.04
C GLY A 29 15.15 38.27 13.75
N ALA A 30 14.32 38.88 12.91
CA ALA A 30 14.73 39.62 11.72
C ALA A 30 15.17 41.04 12.10
N THR A 31 16.23 41.55 11.47
CA THR A 31 16.42 42.99 11.27
C THR A 31 17.00 43.25 9.87
N ALA A 32 16.50 44.30 9.24
CA ALA A 32 16.79 44.69 7.87
C ALA A 32 17.59 46.00 7.83
N ALA A 33 18.32 46.16 6.72
CA ALA A 33 18.84 47.38 6.09
C ALA A 33 20.13 48.00 6.69
N PRO A 34 20.92 48.82 5.95
CA PRO A 34 20.71 49.36 4.60
C PRO A 34 21.92 49.30 3.64
N THR A 35 21.68 49.80 2.43
CA THR A 35 22.58 50.01 1.29
C THR A 35 23.75 50.99 1.53
N ALA A 36 24.94 50.65 1.04
CA ALA A 36 25.96 51.61 0.59
C ALA A 36 26.95 50.92 -0.39
N GLY A 37 27.26 51.58 -1.51
CA GLY A 37 28.49 51.37 -2.27
C GLY A 37 29.16 52.74 -2.45
N PRO A 38 30.21 52.89 -3.29
CA PRO A 38 31.12 51.89 -3.86
C PRO A 38 32.58 52.18 -3.44
N ASP A 39 33.40 51.15 -3.21
CA ASP A 39 34.86 51.29 -3.35
C ASP A 39 35.50 49.93 -3.68
N GLU A 40 36.44 50.00 -4.61
CA GLU A 40 37.09 48.90 -5.31
C GLU A 40 38.01 48.09 -4.38
N ALA A 41 37.67 46.82 -4.16
CA ALA A 41 38.62 45.80 -3.77
C ALA A 41 38.45 44.57 -4.68
N GLN A 42 39.51 44.22 -5.38
CA GLN A 42 39.58 43.11 -6.34
C GLN A 42 39.23 41.77 -5.66
N ALA A 43 38.05 41.25 -5.97
CA ALA A 43 37.66 39.88 -5.70
C ALA A 43 38.33 38.92 -6.72
N PRO A 44 38.65 37.67 -6.31
CA PRO A 44 39.26 36.69 -7.20
C PRO A 44 38.32 36.38 -8.37
N LYS A 45 38.88 36.29 -9.58
CA LYS A 45 38.15 35.97 -10.82
C LYS A 45 37.35 34.67 -10.67
N ALA A 46 36.06 34.80 -10.38
CA ALA A 46 35.09 33.78 -10.72
C ALA A 46 35.14 33.60 -12.24
N LYS A 47 35.36 32.36 -12.70
CA LYS A 47 35.10 32.02 -14.11
C LYS A 47 33.62 32.31 -14.36
N SER A 48 33.37 33.29 -15.22
CA SER A 48 32.07 33.52 -15.84
C SER A 48 31.57 32.20 -16.42
N HIS A 49 30.55 31.60 -15.82
CA HIS A 49 29.69 30.68 -16.53
C HIS A 49 28.80 31.53 -17.44
N ASP A 50 29.28 31.78 -18.66
CA ASP A 50 28.51 32.38 -19.76
C ASP A 50 27.49 31.38 -20.36
N ASP A 51 26.78 30.62 -19.51
CA ASP A 51 25.65 29.80 -19.95
C ASP A 51 24.40 30.69 -19.97
N LYS A 52 24.27 31.39 -21.10
CA LYS A 52 23.24 32.39 -21.41
C LYS A 52 21.82 31.93 -21.07
N GLU A 53 21.11 32.73 -20.26
CA GLU A 53 19.68 32.59 -19.94
C GLU A 53 18.79 32.32 -21.17
N ARG A 54 17.81 31.43 -21.01
CA ARG A 54 16.75 31.18 -22.01
C ARG A 54 15.87 32.41 -22.15
N LYS A 55 15.53 32.78 -23.39
CA LYS A 55 14.63 33.90 -23.65
C LYS A 55 13.18 33.46 -23.43
N GLY A 56 12.52 34.01 -22.41
CA GLY A 56 11.12 33.70 -22.13
C GLY A 56 10.16 33.97 -23.30
N ASN A 57 8.95 33.38 -23.22
CA ASN A 57 7.88 33.60 -24.20
C ASN A 57 7.60 35.11 -24.36
N PHE A 58 7.38 35.53 -25.59
CA PHE A 58 7.02 36.89 -25.95
C PHE A 58 5.85 36.84 -26.92
N ASP A 59 4.81 37.63 -26.69
CA ASP A 59 3.73 37.81 -27.64
C ASP A 59 3.32 39.29 -27.61
N ALA A 60 3.42 39.97 -28.75
CA ALA A 60 3.05 41.38 -28.88
C ALA A 60 1.56 41.63 -28.61
N ARG A 61 0.74 40.57 -28.49
CA ARG A 61 -0.68 40.63 -28.12
C ARG A 61 -0.91 40.55 -26.61
N THR A 62 0.06 40.07 -25.81
CA THR A 62 -0.10 39.90 -24.35
C THR A 62 -0.57 41.20 -23.70
N PRO A 63 -1.71 41.21 -22.99
CA PRO A 63 -2.23 42.41 -22.36
C PRO A 63 -1.36 42.84 -21.16
N ASN A 64 -1.24 44.15 -20.94
CA ASN A 64 -0.81 44.74 -19.66
C ASN A 64 -1.89 45.72 -19.18
N ALA A 65 -1.92 46.06 -17.88
CA ALA A 65 -3.01 46.86 -17.28
C ALA A 65 -3.35 48.15 -18.05
N LYS A 66 -2.33 48.79 -18.66
CA LYS A 66 -2.48 50.02 -19.47
C LYS A 66 -3.10 49.78 -20.85
N THR A 67 -2.83 48.63 -21.46
CA THR A 67 -3.41 48.23 -22.77
C THR A 67 -4.79 47.58 -22.63
N THR A 68 -5.06 46.85 -21.56
CA THR A 68 -6.40 46.28 -21.28
C THR A 68 -7.46 47.38 -21.10
N TYR A 69 -7.15 48.49 -20.40
CA TYR A 69 -8.07 49.62 -20.26
C TYR A 69 -8.38 50.32 -21.60
N ASN A 70 -7.36 50.55 -22.44
CA ASN A 70 -7.55 51.16 -23.76
C ASN A 70 -8.24 50.22 -24.77
N ARG A 71 -8.06 48.89 -24.63
CA ARG A 71 -8.70 47.86 -25.48
C ARG A 71 -10.15 47.61 -25.07
N ALA A 72 -10.43 47.55 -23.77
CA ALA A 72 -11.80 47.51 -23.24
C ALA A 72 -12.59 48.75 -23.70
N ALA A 73 -12.00 49.94 -23.70
CA ALA A 73 -12.64 51.16 -24.20
C ALA A 73 -12.93 51.15 -25.72
N LYS A 74 -12.18 50.37 -26.54
CA LYS A 74 -12.43 50.21 -27.99
C LYS A 74 -13.47 49.13 -28.31
N VAL A 75 -13.58 48.08 -27.49
CA VAL A 75 -14.55 46.98 -27.67
C VAL A 75 -15.88 47.25 -26.94
N ALA A 76 -15.87 48.05 -25.87
CA ALA A 76 -17.04 48.51 -25.12
C ALA A 76 -17.76 49.68 -25.80
N GLY A 77 -17.90 49.65 -27.13
CA GLY A 77 -19.05 50.31 -27.73
C GLY A 77 -20.31 49.75 -27.07
N LYS A 78 -21.29 50.62 -26.75
CA LYS A 78 -22.55 50.23 -26.07
C LYS A 78 -23.02 48.88 -26.62
N GLU A 79 -23.12 47.89 -25.74
CA GLU A 79 -23.75 46.62 -26.05
C GLU A 79 -25.09 46.91 -26.73
N SER A 80 -25.32 46.32 -27.91
CA SER A 80 -26.59 46.52 -28.60
C SER A 80 -27.69 45.75 -27.88
N ASP A 81 -28.92 46.26 -27.88
CA ASP A 81 -30.08 45.56 -27.32
C ASP A 81 -30.22 44.13 -27.86
N ALA A 82 -29.78 43.89 -29.11
CA ALA A 82 -29.77 42.57 -29.74
C ALA A 82 -28.72 41.62 -29.11
N SER A 83 -27.52 42.13 -28.80
CA SER A 83 -26.46 41.36 -28.13
C SER A 83 -26.84 41.01 -26.68
N GLU A 84 -27.49 41.94 -25.98
CA GLU A 84 -28.01 41.73 -24.61
C GLU A 84 -29.13 40.68 -24.63
N LYS A 85 -30.08 40.82 -25.56
CA LYS A 85 -31.15 39.84 -25.77
C LYS A 85 -30.61 38.44 -26.08
N PHE A 86 -29.55 38.34 -26.89
CA PHE A 86 -28.88 37.07 -27.15
C PHE A 86 -28.30 36.47 -25.87
N ARG A 87 -27.52 37.23 -25.10
CA ARG A 87 -26.96 36.74 -23.82
C ARG A 87 -28.04 36.24 -22.87
N ASN A 88 -29.12 37.01 -22.72
CA ASN A 88 -30.27 36.63 -21.91
C ASN A 88 -30.96 35.35 -22.42
N SER A 89 -30.99 35.13 -23.74
CA SER A 89 -31.57 33.91 -24.34
C SER A 89 -30.81 32.62 -24.02
N LEU A 90 -29.52 32.71 -23.69
CA LEU A 90 -28.72 31.55 -23.28
C LEU A 90 -29.07 31.07 -21.86
N GLY A 91 -29.68 31.93 -21.03
CA GLY A 91 -30.00 31.66 -19.63
C GLY A 91 -28.86 32.02 -18.68
N THR A 92 -29.06 31.78 -17.38
CA THR A 92 -28.12 32.18 -16.31
C THR A 92 -26.76 31.48 -16.36
N GLN A 93 -26.66 30.38 -17.11
CA GLN A 93 -25.41 29.63 -17.34
C GLN A 93 -24.91 29.76 -18.79
N GLY A 94 -25.42 30.75 -19.53
CA GLY A 94 -24.89 31.15 -20.83
C GLY A 94 -23.58 31.91 -20.67
N VAL A 95 -22.60 31.59 -21.51
CA VAL A 95 -21.28 32.24 -21.54
C VAL A 95 -21.08 32.88 -22.91
N VAL A 96 -20.85 34.19 -22.94
CA VAL A 96 -20.37 34.92 -24.11
C VAL A 96 -19.18 35.76 -23.68
N GLU A 97 -17.98 35.28 -23.98
CA GLU A 97 -16.72 35.97 -23.72
C GLU A 97 -16.24 36.62 -25.02
N LEU A 98 -15.84 37.90 -24.97
CA LEU A 98 -15.27 38.62 -26.13
C LEU A 98 -13.75 38.68 -26.03
N ASP A 99 -13.06 38.50 -27.15
CA ASP A 99 -11.63 38.75 -27.24
C ASP A 99 -11.37 40.27 -27.32
N PRO A 100 -10.53 40.83 -26.43
CA PRO A 100 -10.27 42.27 -26.40
C PRO A 100 -9.41 42.77 -27.58
N ASN A 101 -8.81 41.89 -28.38
CA ASN A 101 -7.99 42.27 -29.54
C ASN A 101 -8.80 42.28 -30.85
N THR A 102 -9.75 41.37 -31.04
CA THR A 102 -10.58 41.30 -32.26
C THR A 102 -11.99 41.85 -32.08
N GLY A 103 -12.48 41.94 -30.84
CA GLY A 103 -13.85 42.38 -30.53
C GLY A 103 -14.94 41.37 -30.92
N THR A 104 -14.55 40.19 -31.39
CA THR A 104 -15.40 39.03 -31.68
C THR A 104 -15.36 38.05 -30.48
N PRO A 105 -16.32 37.11 -30.35
CA PRO A 105 -16.37 36.20 -29.22
C PRO A 105 -15.13 35.29 -29.17
N ALA A 106 -14.47 35.22 -28.01
CA ALA A 106 -13.50 34.19 -27.69
C ALA A 106 -14.20 32.85 -27.38
N GLN A 107 -15.39 32.91 -26.78
CA GLN A 107 -16.22 31.75 -26.48
C GLN A 107 -17.71 32.12 -26.46
N VAL A 108 -18.53 31.25 -27.06
CA VAL A 108 -19.98 31.19 -26.87
C VAL A 108 -20.33 29.75 -26.47
N THR A 109 -20.91 29.55 -25.29
CA THR A 109 -21.32 28.23 -24.80
C THR A 109 -22.47 28.34 -23.80
N LYS A 110 -23.04 27.20 -23.42
CA LYS A 110 -24.00 27.07 -22.34
C LYS A 110 -23.53 25.94 -21.41
N LEU A 111 -23.49 26.16 -20.09
CA LEU A 111 -22.97 25.15 -19.14
C LEU A 111 -24.03 24.12 -18.72
N ASP A 112 -25.31 24.47 -18.86
CA ASP A 112 -26.48 23.66 -18.51
C ASP A 112 -27.22 23.12 -19.77
N GLY A 113 -26.56 23.05 -20.92
CA GLY A 113 -27.16 22.54 -22.14
C GLY A 113 -26.37 22.84 -23.41
N PHE A 114 -27.05 22.76 -24.56
CA PHE A 114 -26.46 22.99 -25.87
C PHE A 114 -26.99 24.29 -26.49
N LEU A 115 -26.18 24.93 -27.33
CA LEU A 115 -26.54 26.15 -28.06
C LEU A 115 -27.64 25.91 -29.11
N THR A 116 -27.79 24.67 -29.58
CA THR A 116 -28.84 24.28 -30.53
C THR A 116 -29.56 23.01 -30.11
N GLN A 117 -30.76 22.83 -30.67
CA GLN A 117 -31.45 21.54 -30.67
C GLN A 117 -30.72 20.52 -31.57
N LYS A 118 -31.16 19.26 -31.52
CA LYS A 118 -30.62 18.17 -32.36
C LYS A 118 -30.73 18.50 -33.85
N SER A 119 -29.75 18.07 -34.63
CA SER A 119 -29.71 18.32 -36.08
C SER A 119 -29.13 17.10 -36.81
N ALA A 120 -29.58 16.86 -38.04
CA ALA A 120 -28.98 15.89 -38.95
C ALA A 120 -27.98 16.54 -39.93
N LYS A 121 -27.77 17.85 -39.83
CA LYS A 121 -26.81 18.58 -40.69
C LYS A 121 -25.37 18.22 -40.28
N LYS A 122 -24.42 18.39 -41.21
CA LYS A 122 -22.99 18.21 -40.93
C LYS A 122 -22.55 19.15 -39.80
N ALA A 123 -21.62 18.71 -38.96
CA ALA A 123 -21.12 19.50 -37.83
C ALA A 123 -20.60 20.88 -38.27
N GLU A 124 -19.91 20.94 -39.40
CA GLU A 124 -19.48 22.19 -40.05
C GLU A 124 -20.66 23.14 -40.32
N ASP A 125 -21.74 22.63 -40.91
CA ASP A 125 -22.93 23.41 -41.25
C ASP A 125 -23.68 23.85 -40.00
N VAL A 126 -23.75 23.02 -38.96
CA VAL A 126 -24.37 23.38 -37.68
C VAL A 126 -23.66 24.60 -37.09
N VAL A 127 -22.33 24.58 -37.03
CA VAL A 127 -21.52 25.67 -36.48
C VAL A 127 -21.64 26.95 -37.33
N LEU A 128 -21.40 26.86 -38.64
CA LEU A 128 -21.40 28.05 -39.51
C LEU A 128 -22.79 28.66 -39.67
N ASN A 129 -23.86 27.87 -39.68
CA ASN A 129 -25.23 28.40 -39.73
C ASN A 129 -25.58 29.12 -38.43
N TYR A 130 -25.14 28.61 -37.27
CA TYR A 130 -25.36 29.29 -36.00
C TYR A 130 -24.65 30.65 -35.98
N ILE A 131 -23.40 30.72 -36.43
CA ILE A 131 -22.66 31.99 -36.52
C ILE A 131 -23.34 32.99 -37.45
N LYS A 132 -23.80 32.54 -38.63
CA LYS A 132 -24.53 33.38 -39.59
C LYS A 132 -25.86 33.91 -39.04
N ALA A 133 -26.52 33.14 -38.17
CA ALA A 133 -27.78 33.52 -37.56
C ALA A 133 -27.61 34.55 -36.43
N HIS A 134 -26.38 34.73 -35.91
CA HIS A 134 -26.09 35.58 -34.75
C HIS A 134 -25.00 36.64 -35.04
N PRO A 135 -25.15 37.47 -36.11
CA PRO A 135 -24.18 38.51 -36.43
C PRO A 135 -24.03 39.56 -35.32
N GLU A 136 -25.05 39.75 -34.48
CA GLU A 136 -25.06 40.64 -33.31
C GLU A 136 -24.05 40.25 -32.23
N VAL A 137 -23.59 39.00 -32.22
CA VAL A 137 -22.57 38.50 -31.28
C VAL A 137 -21.26 38.19 -31.98
N PHE A 138 -21.29 37.45 -33.09
CA PHE A 138 -20.06 37.03 -33.76
C PHE A 138 -19.39 38.14 -34.57
N LYS A 139 -20.15 39.17 -34.99
CA LYS A 139 -19.67 40.34 -35.76
C LYS A 139 -18.89 39.99 -37.03
N LEU A 140 -19.16 38.82 -37.61
CA LEU A 140 -18.55 38.37 -38.86
C LEU A 140 -19.49 38.62 -40.04
N THR A 141 -18.97 39.29 -41.06
CA THR A 141 -19.68 39.46 -42.33
C THR A 141 -19.60 38.20 -43.18
N ALA A 142 -20.41 38.11 -44.25
CA ALA A 142 -20.28 37.03 -45.23
C ALA A 142 -18.87 36.96 -45.85
N ALA A 143 -18.21 38.11 -46.03
CA ALA A 143 -16.83 38.18 -46.51
C ALA A 143 -15.85 37.58 -45.49
N ASP A 144 -16.04 37.85 -44.19
CA ASP A 144 -15.19 37.26 -43.14
C ASP A 144 -15.37 35.74 -43.05
N LEU A 145 -16.61 35.25 -43.16
CA LEU A 145 -16.88 33.82 -43.18
C LEU A 145 -16.23 33.13 -44.40
N ALA A 146 -16.12 33.80 -45.55
CA ALA A 146 -15.44 33.28 -46.72
C ALA A 146 -13.91 33.12 -46.53
N THR A 147 -13.34 33.83 -45.55
CA THR A 147 -11.92 33.68 -45.16
C THR A 147 -11.67 32.44 -44.32
N LEU A 148 -12.70 31.85 -43.69
CA LEU A 148 -12.55 30.64 -42.89
C LEU A 148 -12.31 29.44 -43.80
N LYS A 149 -11.16 28.79 -43.64
CA LYS A 149 -10.82 27.52 -44.30
C LYS A 149 -10.84 26.41 -43.28
N LEU A 150 -11.63 25.37 -43.56
CA LEU A 150 -11.68 24.19 -42.72
C LEU A 150 -10.28 23.58 -42.66
N ARG A 151 -9.77 23.42 -41.44
CA ARG A 151 -8.44 22.90 -41.16
C ARG A 151 -8.49 21.47 -40.65
N LYS A 152 -9.51 21.14 -39.85
CA LYS A 152 -9.71 19.79 -39.31
C LYS A 152 -11.16 19.60 -38.87
N ASP A 153 -11.72 18.44 -39.18
CA ASP A 153 -12.86 17.86 -38.45
C ASP A 153 -12.39 16.49 -37.94
N TYR A 154 -12.58 16.22 -36.65
CA TYR A 154 -12.35 14.88 -36.10
C TYR A 154 -13.40 14.55 -35.05
N VAL A 155 -13.69 13.26 -34.93
CA VAL A 155 -14.65 12.71 -33.98
C VAL A 155 -13.89 12.06 -32.83
N ASP A 156 -14.24 12.40 -31.61
CA ASP A 156 -13.71 11.75 -30.40
C ASP A 156 -14.45 10.44 -30.07
N ASP A 157 -13.98 9.72 -29.06
CA ASP A 157 -14.56 8.42 -28.65
C ASP A 157 -16.02 8.54 -28.14
N LEU A 158 -16.49 9.74 -27.82
CA LEU A 158 -17.88 10.02 -27.43
C LEU A 158 -18.78 10.38 -28.62
N GLY A 159 -18.21 10.44 -29.83
CA GLY A 159 -18.89 10.80 -31.07
C GLY A 159 -19.02 12.31 -31.28
N THR A 160 -18.27 13.13 -30.54
CA THR A 160 -18.29 14.59 -30.69
C THR A 160 -17.40 15.02 -31.85
N HIS A 161 -17.96 15.78 -32.78
CA HIS A 161 -17.20 16.45 -33.82
C HIS A 161 -16.52 17.70 -33.26
N HIS A 162 -15.20 17.78 -33.41
CA HIS A 162 -14.41 18.97 -33.14
C HIS A 162 -13.94 19.55 -34.47
N VAL A 163 -14.56 20.65 -34.85
CA VAL A 163 -14.39 21.27 -36.16
C VAL A 163 -13.58 22.56 -36.03
N PHE A 164 -12.53 22.71 -36.81
CA PHE A 164 -11.57 23.81 -36.72
C PHE A 164 -11.42 24.51 -38.07
N TRP A 165 -11.51 25.84 -38.06
CA TRP A 165 -11.21 26.70 -39.20
C TRP A 165 -10.08 27.66 -38.87
N SER A 166 -9.19 27.92 -39.82
CA SER A 166 -8.28 29.07 -39.75
C SER A 166 -8.72 30.14 -40.74
N GLN A 167 -8.43 31.41 -40.44
CA GLN A 167 -8.69 32.49 -41.39
C GLN A 167 -7.53 32.64 -42.37
N VAL A 168 -7.86 32.68 -43.65
CA VAL A 168 -6.92 32.80 -44.76
C VAL A 168 -7.38 33.91 -45.69
N VAL A 169 -6.49 34.85 -45.99
CA VAL A 169 -6.70 35.92 -46.97
C VAL A 169 -5.46 36.04 -47.84
N ASP A 170 -5.65 36.19 -49.15
CA ASP A 170 -4.57 36.22 -50.16
C ASP A 170 -3.64 34.99 -50.09
N GLY A 171 -4.17 33.83 -49.71
CA GLY A 171 -3.40 32.60 -49.54
C GLY A 171 -2.45 32.60 -48.33
N ILE A 172 -2.58 33.58 -47.43
CA ILE A 172 -1.80 33.73 -46.21
C ILE A 172 -2.71 33.52 -45.00
N GLU A 173 -2.29 32.65 -44.08
CA GLU A 173 -3.02 32.31 -42.87
C GLU A 173 -2.79 33.34 -41.76
N VAL A 174 -3.82 33.63 -40.96
CA VAL A 174 -3.68 34.44 -39.75
C VAL A 174 -3.14 33.58 -38.60
N PHE A 175 -1.95 33.92 -38.10
CA PHE A 175 -1.26 33.19 -37.05
C PHE A 175 -2.02 33.22 -35.71
N GLY A 176 -2.29 32.03 -35.17
CA GLY A 176 -2.94 31.87 -33.87
C GLY A 176 -4.36 32.42 -33.82
N ASN A 177 -5.06 32.48 -34.96
CA ASN A 177 -6.44 32.96 -35.05
C ASN A 177 -7.31 32.04 -35.93
N GLY A 178 -8.60 31.94 -35.65
CA GLY A 178 -9.54 31.04 -36.29
C GLY A 178 -10.77 30.77 -35.43
N LEU A 179 -11.53 29.74 -35.80
CA LEU A 179 -12.76 29.34 -35.13
C LEU A 179 -12.77 27.83 -34.86
N LYS A 180 -13.31 27.42 -33.73
CA LYS A 180 -13.54 26.03 -33.34
C LYS A 180 -15.00 25.86 -32.97
N GLY A 181 -15.65 24.83 -33.51
CA GLY A 181 -16.99 24.42 -33.14
C GLY A 181 -16.99 22.98 -32.61
N ASN A 182 -17.75 22.72 -31.55
CA ASN A 182 -17.91 21.38 -30.98
C ASN A 182 -19.37 20.96 -31.12
N VAL A 183 -19.63 19.83 -31.78
CA VAL A 183 -20.98 19.34 -32.08
C VAL A 183 -21.12 17.90 -31.62
N THR A 184 -22.14 17.59 -30.83
CA THR A 184 -22.38 16.21 -30.35
C THR A 184 -22.67 15.25 -31.51
N LYS A 185 -22.60 13.95 -31.26
CA LYS A 185 -23.04 12.90 -32.21
C LYS A 185 -24.48 13.06 -32.72
N ASN A 186 -25.32 13.80 -31.99
CA ASN A 186 -26.71 14.07 -32.34
C ASN A 186 -26.90 15.43 -33.07
N GLY A 187 -25.80 16.05 -33.51
CA GLY A 187 -25.81 17.34 -34.22
C GLY A 187 -26.20 18.55 -33.36
N GLN A 188 -25.98 18.48 -32.05
CA GLN A 188 -26.22 19.61 -31.14
C GLN A 188 -24.95 20.42 -30.96
N LEU A 189 -25.01 21.74 -31.14
CA LEU A 189 -23.86 22.62 -30.97
C LEU A 189 -23.58 22.82 -29.48
N ILE A 190 -22.42 22.38 -29.03
CA ILE A 190 -21.95 22.49 -27.65
C ILE A 190 -21.39 23.89 -27.41
N SER A 191 -20.44 24.30 -28.25
CA SER A 191 -19.73 25.57 -28.09
C SER A 191 -19.11 26.03 -29.40
N ILE A 192 -18.93 27.35 -29.49
CA ILE A 192 -18.11 28.02 -30.50
C ILE A 192 -17.00 28.74 -29.75
N MET A 193 -15.75 28.55 -30.19
CA MET A 193 -14.57 29.14 -29.56
C MET A 193 -13.66 29.74 -30.63
N GLY A 194 -12.80 30.67 -30.23
CA GLY A 194 -11.85 31.34 -31.11
C GLY A 194 -12.37 32.67 -31.62
N SER A 195 -11.45 33.62 -31.77
CA SER A 195 -11.70 35.06 -31.91
C SER A 195 -11.33 35.58 -33.31
N PRO A 196 -12.07 35.19 -34.37
CA PRO A 196 -11.74 35.56 -35.74
C PRO A 196 -11.69 37.08 -35.91
N VAL A 197 -10.74 37.55 -36.72
CA VAL A 197 -10.63 38.96 -37.13
C VAL A 197 -11.81 39.30 -38.03
N ALA A 198 -12.62 40.28 -37.62
CA ALA A 198 -13.66 40.87 -38.46
C ALA A 198 -13.08 41.91 -39.44
N GLY A 199 -13.65 42.00 -40.63
CA GLY A 199 -13.14 42.83 -41.72
C GLY A 199 -11.77 42.42 -42.24
N LEU A 200 -11.39 41.14 -42.11
CA LEU A 200 -10.02 40.67 -42.37
C LEU A 200 -9.53 41.04 -43.78
N THR A 201 -10.39 40.87 -44.79
CA THR A 201 -10.06 41.21 -46.18
C THR A 201 -9.73 42.69 -46.35
N ALA A 202 -10.52 43.59 -45.77
CA ALA A 202 -10.28 45.02 -45.85
C ALA A 202 -8.99 45.41 -45.10
N GLN A 203 -8.73 44.79 -43.94
CA GLN A 203 -7.50 45.01 -43.18
C GLN A 203 -6.25 44.53 -43.95
N ALA A 204 -6.33 43.40 -44.64
CA ALA A 204 -5.25 42.90 -45.49
C ALA A 204 -5.01 43.80 -46.71
N GLN A 205 -6.08 44.28 -47.37
CA GLN A 205 -6.02 45.22 -48.49
C GLN A 205 -5.42 46.58 -48.10
N ALA A 206 -5.57 47.02 -46.85
CA ALA A 206 -4.89 48.21 -46.33
C ALA A 206 -3.36 48.01 -46.16
N ARG A 207 -2.86 46.78 -46.33
CA ARG A 207 -1.46 46.35 -46.13
C ARG A 207 -0.88 45.68 -47.38
N THR A 208 -0.92 46.39 -48.52
CA THR A 208 -0.49 45.89 -49.84
C THR A 208 1.02 45.81 -50.04
N ALA A 209 1.83 46.44 -49.17
CA ALA A 209 3.28 46.42 -49.29
C ALA A 209 3.82 44.98 -49.32
N ALA A 210 4.80 44.73 -50.21
CA ALA A 210 5.51 43.47 -50.26
C ALA A 210 6.39 43.30 -49.01
N PRO A 211 6.63 42.08 -48.52
CA PRO A 211 7.59 41.82 -47.45
C PRO A 211 8.96 42.44 -47.76
N ALA A 212 9.40 43.43 -46.97
CA ALA A 212 10.74 44.00 -47.08
C ALA A 212 11.81 43.03 -46.55
N LEU A 213 11.42 42.14 -45.64
CA LEU A 213 12.24 41.08 -45.08
C LEU A 213 11.94 39.73 -45.76
N GLY A 214 12.96 39.08 -46.31
CA GLY A 214 12.83 37.72 -46.85
C GLY A 214 12.88 36.63 -45.77
N ALA A 215 12.38 35.43 -46.10
CA ALA A 215 12.32 34.27 -45.19
C ALA A 215 13.67 33.90 -44.55
N GLY A 216 14.78 33.99 -45.31
CA GLY A 216 16.13 33.73 -44.80
C GLY A 216 16.55 34.75 -43.74
N LYS A 217 16.23 36.03 -43.94
CA LYS A 217 16.55 37.07 -42.96
C LYS A 217 15.65 36.99 -41.73
N ALA A 218 14.41 36.57 -41.88
CA ALA A 218 13.53 36.26 -40.75
C ALA A 218 14.06 35.07 -39.92
N ARG A 219 14.53 34.00 -40.56
CA ARG A 219 15.21 32.87 -39.91
C ARG A 219 16.46 33.31 -39.13
N GLU A 220 17.32 34.12 -39.75
CA GLU A 220 18.49 34.69 -39.07
C GLU A 220 18.11 35.56 -37.87
N THR A 221 17.05 36.38 -38.02
CA THR A 221 16.56 37.25 -36.94
C THR A 221 16.03 36.44 -35.77
N ALA A 222 15.26 35.38 -36.05
CA ALA A 222 14.76 34.43 -35.06
C ALA A 222 15.89 33.69 -34.33
N LEU A 223 16.92 33.24 -35.05
CA LEU A 223 18.10 32.59 -34.44
C LEU A 223 18.94 33.58 -33.63
N LYS A 224 19.14 34.81 -34.13
CA LYS A 224 19.86 35.86 -33.41
C LYS A 224 19.16 36.25 -32.10
N ASP A 225 17.82 36.31 -32.10
CA ASP A 225 17.01 36.65 -30.92
C ASP A 225 17.21 35.67 -29.75
N ILE A 226 17.45 34.39 -30.05
CA ILE A 226 17.69 33.31 -29.06
C ILE A 226 19.18 32.99 -28.85
N ASP A 227 20.09 33.85 -29.33
CA ASP A 227 21.53 33.62 -29.31
C ASP A 227 21.95 32.27 -29.96
N GLY A 228 21.24 31.86 -31.02
CA GLY A 228 21.49 30.67 -31.83
C GLY A 228 22.19 30.99 -33.16
N LYS A 229 22.67 29.95 -33.87
CA LYS A 229 23.32 30.08 -35.18
C LYS A 229 22.58 29.27 -36.24
N ALA A 230 22.54 29.79 -37.46
CA ALA A 230 21.95 29.07 -38.58
C ALA A 230 22.87 27.94 -39.03
N HIS A 231 22.32 26.73 -39.13
CA HIS A 231 22.99 25.64 -39.84
C HIS A 231 22.90 25.86 -41.35
N ASP A 232 24.00 25.63 -42.06
CA ASP A 232 24.04 25.67 -43.51
C ASP A 232 23.18 24.56 -44.11
N GLY A 233 22.44 24.87 -45.18
CA GLY A 233 21.60 23.88 -45.85
C GLY A 233 20.79 24.47 -46.99
N ALA A 234 20.59 23.67 -48.04
CA ALA A 234 19.75 24.06 -49.17
C ALA A 234 18.32 24.39 -48.69
N ALA A 235 17.77 25.48 -49.23
CA ALA A 235 16.42 25.92 -48.97
C ALA A 235 15.47 25.41 -50.08
N LYS A 236 14.34 24.85 -49.69
CA LYS A 236 13.25 24.48 -50.60
C LYS A 236 12.04 25.36 -50.32
N THR A 237 11.61 26.10 -51.33
CA THR A 237 10.41 26.96 -51.28
C THR A 237 9.22 26.23 -51.85
N THR A 238 8.11 26.20 -51.10
CA THR A 238 6.82 25.67 -51.53
C THR A 238 5.73 26.68 -51.17
N GLY A 239 5.18 27.36 -52.18
CA GLY A 239 4.24 28.46 -51.96
C GLY A 239 4.84 29.54 -51.06
N ASN A 240 4.10 29.91 -50.01
CA ASN A 240 4.51 30.94 -49.04
C ASN A 240 5.38 30.40 -47.87
N SER A 241 5.96 29.21 -48.03
CA SER A 241 6.80 28.57 -47.01
C SER A 241 8.17 28.20 -47.55
N VAL A 242 9.20 28.36 -46.72
CA VAL A 242 10.58 27.95 -47.00
C VAL A 242 11.01 26.98 -45.91
N LYS A 243 11.62 25.87 -46.31
CA LYS A 243 12.21 24.86 -45.41
C LYS A 243 13.68 24.67 -45.74
N TRP A 244 14.54 24.64 -44.73
CA TRP A 244 15.97 24.36 -44.88
C TRP A 244 16.27 22.91 -44.53
N ALA A 245 17.34 22.36 -45.10
CA ALA A 245 17.78 20.97 -44.84
C ALA A 245 18.00 20.65 -43.36
N GLY A 246 18.38 21.64 -42.54
CA GLY A 246 18.55 21.52 -41.08
C GLY A 246 17.24 21.49 -40.26
N GLY A 247 16.08 21.45 -40.91
CA GLY A 247 14.77 21.34 -40.24
C GLY A 247 14.10 22.68 -39.90
N ASP A 248 14.83 23.80 -39.97
CA ASP A 248 14.26 25.14 -39.83
C ASP A 248 13.21 25.41 -40.91
N THR A 249 12.18 26.18 -40.56
CA THR A 249 11.14 26.61 -41.50
C THR A 249 10.77 28.07 -41.28
N ALA A 250 10.27 28.72 -42.34
CA ALA A 250 9.67 30.05 -42.29
C ALA A 250 8.46 30.07 -43.20
N LYS A 251 7.29 30.46 -42.67
CA LYS A 251 6.03 30.57 -43.39
C LYS A 251 5.51 32.00 -43.28
N LEU A 252 5.11 32.60 -44.39
CA LEU A 252 4.46 33.92 -44.35
C LEU A 252 3.08 33.77 -43.71
N VAL A 253 2.79 34.62 -42.74
CA VAL A 253 1.55 34.66 -41.96
C VAL A 253 1.08 36.10 -41.78
N TRP A 254 -0.22 36.28 -41.56
CA TRP A 254 -0.74 37.51 -40.99
C TRP A 254 -0.71 37.42 -39.46
N PHE A 255 -0.34 38.49 -38.77
CA PHE A 255 -0.32 38.58 -37.31
C PHE A 255 -1.14 39.80 -36.88
N HIS A 256 -2.21 39.58 -36.11
CA HIS A 256 -3.11 40.65 -35.70
C HIS A 256 -2.62 41.29 -34.39
N THR A 257 -2.20 42.55 -34.46
CA THR A 257 -1.73 43.34 -33.31
C THR A 257 -2.81 44.33 -32.85
N ALA A 258 -2.61 45.01 -31.71
CA ALA A 258 -3.52 46.06 -31.25
C ALA A 258 -3.64 47.26 -32.22
N ASP A 259 -2.63 47.46 -33.08
CA ASP A 259 -2.61 48.51 -34.12
C ASP A 259 -3.07 47.99 -35.49
N GLY A 260 -3.65 46.78 -35.53
CA GLY A 260 -4.16 46.12 -36.73
C GLY A 260 -3.28 45.00 -37.27
N LEU A 261 -3.69 44.47 -38.42
CA LEU A 261 -3.07 43.35 -39.10
C LEU A 261 -1.67 43.69 -39.66
N ARG A 262 -0.71 42.76 -39.51
CA ARG A 262 0.66 42.87 -40.01
C ARG A 262 1.10 41.61 -40.76
N LYS A 263 1.91 41.73 -41.81
CA LYS A 263 2.59 40.57 -42.41
C LYS A 263 3.78 40.18 -41.54
N GLY A 264 3.97 38.89 -41.32
CA GLY A 264 5.10 38.36 -40.56
C GLY A 264 5.54 37.00 -41.07
N TRP A 265 6.75 36.60 -40.73
CA TRP A 265 7.29 35.27 -40.98
C TRP A 265 7.20 34.44 -39.70
N SER A 266 6.32 33.44 -39.69
CA SER A 266 6.29 32.41 -38.65
C SER A 266 7.44 31.45 -38.88
N THR A 267 8.44 31.47 -38.01
CA THR A 267 9.62 30.62 -38.12
C THR A 267 9.59 29.51 -37.08
N TYR A 268 10.01 28.31 -37.46
CA TYR A 268 10.54 27.30 -36.54
C TYR A 268 12.05 27.28 -36.71
N VAL A 269 12.80 27.47 -35.61
CA VAL A 269 14.26 27.42 -35.64
C VAL A 269 14.78 26.51 -34.53
N ASN A 270 15.73 25.66 -34.88
CA ASN A 270 16.53 24.87 -33.94
C ASN A 270 17.96 25.45 -33.90
N GLY A 271 18.25 26.23 -32.86
CA GLY A 271 19.57 26.83 -32.66
C GLY A 271 20.59 25.91 -31.98
N GLY A 272 20.24 24.65 -31.71
CA GLY A 272 21.02 23.67 -30.94
C GLY A 272 20.70 23.65 -29.44
N GLY A 273 20.94 22.51 -28.77
CA GLY A 273 20.69 22.34 -27.33
C GLY A 273 19.22 22.52 -26.93
N THR A 274 18.96 23.31 -25.88
CA THR A 274 17.60 23.66 -25.40
C THR A 274 16.98 24.87 -26.13
N LYS A 275 17.56 25.30 -27.25
CA LYS A 275 17.15 26.52 -27.98
C LYS A 275 16.28 26.23 -29.20
N ILE A 276 15.10 25.67 -28.94
CA ILE A 276 14.12 25.34 -29.97
C ILE A 276 12.91 26.26 -29.80
N TYR A 277 12.63 27.08 -30.82
CA TYR A 277 11.64 28.15 -30.69
C TYR A 277 10.78 28.28 -31.94
N THR A 278 9.54 28.71 -31.75
CA THR A 278 8.75 29.34 -32.81
C THR A 278 8.76 30.85 -32.62
N HIS A 279 8.97 31.60 -33.70
CA HIS A 279 8.84 33.06 -33.71
C HIS A 279 7.84 33.52 -34.75
N VAL A 280 7.32 34.74 -34.61
CA VAL A 280 6.79 35.52 -35.73
C VAL A 280 7.60 36.81 -35.82
N VAL A 281 8.27 37.03 -36.94
CA VAL A 281 9.08 38.23 -37.22
C VAL A 281 8.32 39.11 -38.21
N ASP A 282 8.08 40.37 -37.85
CA ASP A 282 7.42 41.37 -38.69
C ASP A 282 8.13 41.49 -40.04
N ALA A 283 7.39 41.31 -41.13
CA ALA A 283 7.95 41.18 -42.48
C ALA A 283 8.35 42.53 -43.11
N GLU A 284 8.00 43.66 -42.48
CA GLU A 284 8.38 45.01 -42.92
C GLU A 284 9.55 45.55 -42.09
N SER A 285 9.44 45.44 -40.76
CA SER A 285 10.36 46.08 -39.81
C SER A 285 11.41 45.14 -39.21
N GLY A 286 11.24 43.82 -39.35
CA GLY A 286 12.08 42.82 -38.69
C GLY A 286 11.90 42.73 -37.18
N LYS A 287 10.91 43.43 -36.61
CA LYS A 287 10.59 43.37 -35.18
C LYS A 287 10.04 42.00 -34.80
N LEU A 288 10.43 41.49 -33.63
CA LEU A 288 9.82 40.31 -33.04
C LEU A 288 8.36 40.61 -32.66
N LEU A 289 7.42 39.80 -33.13
CA LEU A 289 5.99 39.88 -32.80
C LEU A 289 5.55 38.74 -31.88
N TYR A 290 6.19 37.59 -31.98
CA TYR A 290 5.91 36.41 -31.16
C TYR A 290 7.18 35.59 -31.01
N ARG A 291 7.41 35.03 -29.83
CA ARG A 291 8.42 34.02 -29.51
C ARG A 291 7.78 33.06 -28.53
N ARG A 292 7.87 31.77 -28.84
CA ARG A 292 7.53 30.70 -27.93
C ARG A 292 8.69 29.75 -27.85
N ASP A 293 9.14 29.56 -26.63
CA ASP A 293 10.03 28.48 -26.27
C ASP A 293 9.28 27.16 -26.44
N LEU A 294 9.83 26.26 -27.24
CA LEU A 294 9.27 24.93 -27.49
C LEU A 294 9.91 23.85 -26.61
N SER A 295 10.88 24.23 -25.77
CA SER A 295 11.49 23.34 -24.79
C SER A 295 10.75 23.46 -23.45
N SER A 296 10.28 22.35 -22.88
CA SER A 296 9.84 22.29 -21.47
C SER A 296 10.98 21.68 -20.66
N ALA A 297 11.26 22.24 -19.48
CA ALA A 297 12.25 21.70 -18.57
C ALA A 297 11.63 21.50 -17.19
N GLY A 298 11.38 20.24 -16.81
CA GLY A 298 11.05 19.83 -15.45
C GLY A 298 12.22 19.07 -14.85
N ASN A 299 12.53 19.32 -13.57
CA ASN A 299 13.27 18.35 -12.77
C ASN A 299 12.34 17.17 -12.43
N GLY A 300 12.86 16.13 -11.80
CA GLY A 300 12.06 14.98 -11.34
C GLY A 300 12.11 13.76 -12.26
N ASP A 301 12.89 13.78 -13.35
CA ASP A 301 13.11 12.60 -14.19
C ASP A 301 14.02 11.59 -13.45
N ALA A 302 13.43 10.50 -12.97
CA ALA A 302 14.11 9.40 -12.30
C ALA A 302 14.21 8.18 -13.23
N LEU A 303 15.28 7.40 -13.11
CA LEU A 303 15.32 6.04 -13.62
C LEU A 303 14.72 5.10 -12.56
N VAL A 304 13.60 4.48 -12.89
CA VAL A 304 12.83 3.59 -12.00
C VAL A 304 12.47 2.30 -12.73
N GLN A 305 12.09 1.27 -11.98
CA GLN A 305 11.63 -0.01 -12.51
C GLN A 305 10.28 -0.38 -11.88
N ASP A 306 9.40 -1.02 -12.66
CA ASP A 306 8.02 -1.35 -12.26
C ASP A 306 7.90 -2.70 -11.51
N ASN A 307 8.91 -3.55 -11.67
CA ASN A 307 9.07 -4.84 -11.00
C ASN A 307 10.51 -4.90 -10.43
N TYR A 308 11.07 -6.08 -10.22
CA TYR A 308 12.46 -6.21 -9.78
C TYR A 308 13.51 -6.08 -10.91
N PRO A 309 14.75 -5.63 -10.61
CA PRO A 309 15.84 -5.54 -11.59
C PRO A 309 16.14 -6.87 -12.28
N GLY A 310 16.04 -6.88 -13.62
CA GLY A 310 16.26 -8.09 -14.43
C GLY A 310 15.00 -8.92 -14.69
N ALA A 311 13.84 -8.56 -14.11
CA ALA A 311 12.57 -9.17 -14.46
C ALA A 311 12.28 -9.03 -15.96
N ALA A 312 11.69 -10.08 -16.56
CA ALA A 312 11.37 -10.11 -17.98
C ALA A 312 10.44 -8.97 -18.44
N LYS A 313 9.60 -8.46 -17.51
CA LYS A 313 8.75 -7.29 -17.71
C LYS A 313 8.86 -6.38 -16.49
N GLY A 314 8.92 -5.08 -16.73
CA GLY A 314 9.08 -4.06 -15.69
C GLY A 314 10.47 -4.00 -15.05
N GLY A 315 11.38 -4.94 -15.31
CA GLY A 315 12.71 -4.98 -14.70
C GLY A 315 13.80 -4.16 -15.41
N THR A 316 13.47 -3.50 -16.52
CA THR A 316 14.36 -2.54 -17.18
C THR A 316 14.01 -1.14 -16.71
N GLN A 317 15.01 -0.38 -16.28
CA GLN A 317 14.80 1.01 -15.87
C GLN A 317 14.21 1.85 -17.01
N ARG A 318 13.19 2.64 -16.68
CA ARG A 318 12.57 3.63 -17.56
C ARG A 318 12.56 4.99 -16.87
N VAL A 319 12.41 6.03 -17.68
CA VAL A 319 12.27 7.40 -17.15
C VAL A 319 10.86 7.58 -16.62
N GLU A 320 10.75 8.08 -15.39
CA GLU A 320 9.49 8.51 -14.78
C GLU A 320 9.67 9.90 -14.17
N ASN A 321 8.70 10.80 -14.38
CA ASN A 321 8.76 12.13 -13.82
C ASN A 321 7.93 12.25 -12.52
N LEU A 322 8.62 12.28 -11.38
CA LEU A 322 8.01 12.26 -10.04
C LEU A 322 7.18 13.53 -9.74
N ILE A 323 7.49 14.66 -10.37
CA ILE A 323 6.74 15.92 -10.22
C ILE A 323 5.50 15.92 -11.10
N TYR A 324 5.59 15.41 -12.33
CA TYR A 324 4.48 15.34 -13.28
C TYR A 324 3.35 14.44 -12.75
N ASN A 325 3.72 13.32 -12.12
CA ASN A 325 2.77 12.43 -11.45
C ASN A 325 2.24 12.98 -10.13
N LYS A 326 2.71 14.16 -9.70
CA LYS A 326 2.33 14.84 -8.45
C LYS A 326 2.71 14.11 -7.18
N TRP A 327 3.59 13.11 -7.25
CA TRP A 327 4.18 12.49 -6.06
C TRP A 327 5.14 13.43 -5.35
N LEU A 328 5.73 14.38 -6.09
CA LEU A 328 6.46 15.52 -5.54
C LEU A 328 5.80 16.85 -5.92
N PRO A 329 5.72 17.82 -4.99
CA PRO A 329 5.44 19.20 -5.31
C PRO A 329 6.45 19.77 -6.31
N LYS A 330 6.00 20.72 -7.14
CA LYS A 330 6.83 21.31 -8.20
C LYS A 330 8.15 21.95 -7.71
N ASN A 331 8.18 22.39 -6.46
CA ASN A 331 9.31 23.08 -5.83
C ASN A 331 10.09 22.21 -4.82
N ALA A 332 9.76 20.92 -4.72
CA ALA A 332 10.44 19.98 -3.83
C ALA A 332 11.96 20.00 -4.04
N LYS A 333 12.70 19.80 -2.94
CA LYS A 333 14.16 19.75 -2.90
C LYS A 333 14.67 18.34 -2.71
N SER A 334 13.92 17.51 -2.01
CA SER A 334 14.23 16.10 -1.79
C SER A 334 12.99 15.21 -1.87
N LEU A 335 13.21 13.90 -1.79
CA LEU A 335 12.16 12.89 -1.66
C LEU A 335 11.47 12.87 -0.28
N LEU A 336 11.91 13.72 0.67
CA LEU A 336 11.21 13.93 1.95
C LEU A 336 9.91 14.73 1.80
N GLU A 337 9.76 15.45 0.69
CA GLU A 337 8.63 16.35 0.45
C GLU A 337 7.53 15.69 -0.40
N GLY A 338 7.46 14.35 -0.43
CA GLY A 338 6.45 13.66 -1.22
C GLY A 338 5.02 13.80 -0.66
N THR A 339 4.04 13.60 -1.52
CA THR A 339 2.63 13.87 -1.18
C THR A 339 1.93 12.77 -0.42
N SER A 340 2.41 11.53 -0.54
CA SER A 340 1.91 10.35 0.19
C SER A 340 3.04 9.52 0.81
N VAL A 341 4.30 9.79 0.43
CA VAL A 341 5.49 9.08 0.89
C VAL A 341 6.59 10.11 1.12
N SER A 342 7.33 9.99 2.22
CA SER A 342 8.58 10.70 2.49
C SER A 342 9.69 9.67 2.58
N ALA A 343 10.73 9.75 1.74
CA ALA A 343 11.74 8.69 1.62
C ALA A 343 13.18 9.18 1.81
N TRP A 344 13.99 8.38 2.52
CA TRP A 344 15.43 8.56 2.71
C TRP A 344 16.12 7.20 2.96
N ALA A 345 17.46 7.20 3.04
CA ALA A 345 18.22 6.00 3.38
C ALA A 345 18.47 5.94 4.89
N ASP A 346 17.78 5.10 5.66
CA ASP A 346 17.96 5.02 7.13
C ASP A 346 19.07 4.05 7.53
N VAL A 347 20.31 4.35 7.16
CA VAL A 347 21.39 3.36 7.24
C VAL A 347 21.83 3.05 8.67
N ASN A 348 21.43 3.86 9.65
CA ASN A 348 21.84 3.77 11.05
C ASN A 348 20.72 3.31 12.00
N ASP A 349 19.51 3.04 11.49
CA ASP A 349 18.33 2.58 12.27
C ASP A 349 17.88 3.59 13.35
N ASP A 350 17.99 4.90 13.07
CA ASP A 350 17.49 5.93 14.00
C ASP A 350 16.12 6.52 13.62
N ASN A 351 15.55 6.07 12.49
CA ASN A 351 14.27 6.53 11.97
C ASN A 351 14.23 8.04 11.70
N GLN A 352 15.38 8.66 11.43
CA GLN A 352 15.50 10.08 11.08
C GLN A 352 16.25 10.28 9.76
N PRO A 353 15.92 11.33 8.99
CA PRO A 353 16.67 11.66 7.78
C PRO A 353 17.97 12.42 8.12
N ASN A 354 19.05 11.69 8.34
CA ASN A 354 20.33 12.29 8.71
C ASN A 354 21.09 12.91 7.53
N ALA A 355 22.19 13.59 7.86
CA ALA A 355 23.09 14.16 6.88
C ALA A 355 23.71 13.06 6.00
N GLY A 356 23.42 13.10 4.69
CA GLY A 356 23.92 12.13 3.72
C GLY A 356 22.90 11.04 3.34
N GLU A 357 21.78 10.95 4.05
CA GLU A 357 20.73 9.95 3.83
C GLU A 357 19.58 10.47 2.94
N THR A 358 19.47 11.79 2.83
CA THR A 358 18.45 12.44 2.01
C THR A 358 18.81 12.43 0.53
N VAL A 359 17.86 12.03 -0.31
CA VAL A 359 18.01 12.07 -1.78
C VAL A 359 17.34 13.32 -2.34
N LYS A 360 18.14 14.12 -3.06
CA LYS A 360 17.64 15.30 -3.81
C LYS A 360 16.61 14.89 -4.86
N VAL A 361 15.75 15.81 -5.29
CA VAL A 361 14.87 15.54 -6.45
C VAL A 361 15.72 15.12 -7.66
N PRO A 362 15.48 13.92 -8.25
CA PRO A 362 16.32 13.37 -9.29
C PRO A 362 16.14 14.09 -10.62
N GLY A 363 17.22 14.11 -11.39
CA GLY A 363 17.18 14.43 -12.81
C GLY A 363 16.86 15.87 -13.16
N THR A 364 17.02 16.14 -14.45
CA THR A 364 16.73 17.42 -15.08
C THR A 364 15.95 17.16 -16.36
N ALA A 365 15.48 18.22 -17.01
CA ALA A 365 14.82 18.19 -18.31
C ALA A 365 15.50 17.40 -19.43
N THR A 366 16.81 17.14 -19.30
CA THR A 366 17.65 16.53 -20.34
C THR A 366 18.28 15.22 -19.91
N GLY A 367 18.00 14.73 -18.70
CA GLY A 367 18.60 13.49 -18.21
C GLY A 367 17.97 12.99 -16.93
N ALA A 368 17.64 11.70 -16.93
CA ALA A 368 17.21 10.98 -15.75
C ALA A 368 18.42 10.52 -14.91
N GLU A 369 18.31 10.59 -13.59
CA GLU A 369 19.34 10.18 -12.64
C GLU A 369 19.01 8.81 -12.01
N HIS A 370 19.95 8.31 -11.18
CA HIS A 370 19.81 7.08 -10.38
C HIS A 370 19.72 5.79 -11.20
N LYS A 371 20.65 5.65 -12.15
CA LYS A 371 20.87 4.38 -12.84
C LYS A 371 21.40 3.33 -11.86
N ILE A 372 20.83 2.13 -11.90
CA ILE A 372 21.28 0.98 -11.09
C ILE A 372 22.64 0.47 -11.57
N VAL A 373 23.51 0.11 -10.62
CA VAL A 373 24.83 -0.49 -10.85
C VAL A 373 24.81 -1.95 -10.38
N PRO A 374 24.92 -2.94 -11.28
CA PRO A 374 24.82 -4.34 -10.90
C PRO A 374 26.14 -4.91 -10.35
N PHE A 375 26.06 -5.81 -9.36
CA PHE A 375 27.17 -6.53 -8.75
C PHE A 375 27.24 -7.99 -9.20
N GLN A 376 27.55 -8.20 -10.49
CA GLN A 376 27.42 -9.51 -11.16
C GLN A 376 28.33 -10.64 -10.63
N SER A 377 29.28 -10.34 -9.74
CA SER A 377 30.20 -11.32 -9.14
C SER A 377 30.05 -11.45 -7.62
N ALA A 378 29.03 -10.83 -7.03
CA ALA A 378 28.83 -10.84 -5.57
C ALA A 378 28.35 -12.19 -5.03
N SER A 379 27.66 -12.99 -5.84
CA SER A 379 27.07 -14.27 -5.43
C SER A 379 26.83 -15.17 -6.64
N PRO A 380 26.82 -16.51 -6.47
CA PRO A 380 26.40 -17.45 -7.53
C PRO A 380 24.95 -17.24 -8.00
N PHE A 381 24.12 -16.52 -7.24
CA PHE A 381 22.73 -16.22 -7.61
C PHE A 381 22.59 -15.00 -8.54
N CYS A 382 23.66 -14.21 -8.70
CA CYS A 382 23.65 -13.05 -9.60
C CYS A 382 23.54 -13.51 -11.06
N SER A 383 22.53 -12.99 -11.76
CA SER A 383 22.31 -13.28 -13.18
C SER A 383 21.66 -12.11 -13.90
N ALA A 384 21.47 -12.24 -15.22
CA ALA A 384 20.70 -11.26 -15.98
C ALA A 384 19.21 -11.20 -15.55
N ALA A 385 18.69 -12.31 -15.01
CA ALA A 385 17.31 -12.40 -14.52
C ALA A 385 17.18 -12.01 -13.04
N PHE A 386 18.24 -12.13 -12.25
CA PHE A 386 18.28 -11.82 -10.82
C PHE A 386 19.52 -10.96 -10.57
N ILE A 387 19.39 -9.65 -10.79
CA ILE A 387 20.52 -8.73 -10.69
C ILE A 387 20.85 -8.50 -9.22
N CYS A 388 22.12 -8.69 -8.83
CA CYS A 388 22.58 -8.28 -7.51
C CYS A 388 22.82 -6.77 -7.45
N THR A 389 22.39 -6.11 -6.37
CA THR A 389 22.47 -4.64 -6.19
C THR A 389 23.50 -4.22 -5.15
N TRP A 390 24.11 -5.17 -4.45
CA TRP A 390 25.24 -4.93 -3.55
C TRP A 390 26.12 -6.19 -3.44
N ASP A 391 27.22 -6.09 -2.71
CA ASP A 391 28.19 -7.17 -2.47
C ASP A 391 28.38 -7.39 -0.95
N PRO A 392 27.84 -8.48 -0.37
CA PRO A 392 27.88 -8.73 1.07
C PRO A 392 29.28 -9.05 1.58
N ALA A 393 30.22 -9.38 0.71
CA ALA A 393 31.63 -9.56 1.07
C ALA A 393 32.40 -8.23 1.14
N LYS A 394 31.77 -7.11 0.76
CA LYS A 394 32.36 -5.77 0.77
C LYS A 394 31.46 -4.82 1.56
N PRO A 395 31.83 -4.51 2.81
CA PRO A 395 31.20 -3.44 3.58
C PRO A 395 31.03 -2.18 2.73
N ASP A 396 29.92 -1.46 2.92
CA ASP A 396 29.55 -0.24 2.20
C ASP A 396 29.26 -0.37 0.69
N SER A 397 29.32 -1.56 0.09
CA SER A 397 29.04 -1.72 -1.35
C SER A 397 27.64 -1.21 -1.76
N TRP A 398 26.67 -1.30 -0.85
CA TRP A 398 25.31 -0.75 -0.97
C TRP A 398 25.28 0.76 -1.24
N LYS A 399 26.28 1.54 -0.79
CA LYS A 399 26.37 3.00 -1.05
C LYS A 399 26.35 3.34 -2.54
N THR A 400 26.80 2.41 -3.38
CA THR A 400 26.82 2.54 -4.83
C THR A 400 25.42 2.79 -5.41
N ASN A 401 24.40 2.11 -4.84
CA ASN A 401 23.02 2.20 -5.32
C ASN A 401 22.09 2.96 -4.36
N MET A 402 22.58 3.49 -3.23
CA MET A 402 21.76 4.15 -2.21
C MET A 402 20.70 5.13 -2.77
N ASN A 403 21.12 6.10 -3.59
CA ASN A 403 20.15 7.05 -4.14
C ASN A 403 19.13 6.39 -5.09
N GLN A 404 19.52 5.32 -5.78
CA GLN A 404 18.63 4.55 -6.65
C GLN A 404 17.64 3.72 -5.85
N ASP A 405 18.07 3.07 -4.77
CA ASP A 405 17.21 2.28 -3.90
C ASP A 405 16.13 3.15 -3.26
N VAL A 406 16.50 4.30 -2.68
CA VAL A 406 15.55 5.28 -2.12
C VAL A 406 14.58 5.77 -3.19
N THR A 407 15.08 6.12 -4.38
CA THR A 407 14.25 6.66 -5.46
C THR A 407 13.26 5.63 -6.00
N ASN A 408 13.69 4.38 -6.17
CA ASN A 408 12.81 3.32 -6.66
C ASN A 408 11.79 2.92 -5.60
N GLY A 409 12.18 2.85 -4.33
CA GLY A 409 11.25 2.65 -3.22
C GLY A 409 10.17 3.74 -3.17
N PHE A 410 10.58 5.01 -3.24
CA PHE A 410 9.66 6.15 -3.31
C PHE A 410 8.67 6.04 -4.47
N TYR A 411 9.19 5.68 -5.65
CA TYR A 411 8.39 5.48 -6.86
C TYR A 411 7.33 4.39 -6.65
N LEU A 412 7.74 3.20 -6.22
CA LEU A 412 6.84 2.06 -6.04
C LEU A 412 5.76 2.41 -4.99
N ALA A 413 6.16 2.91 -3.82
CA ALA A 413 5.22 3.26 -2.74
C ALA A 413 4.20 4.32 -3.17
N SER A 414 4.64 5.39 -3.86
CA SER A 414 3.76 6.46 -4.35
C SER A 414 2.82 5.96 -5.45
N ASN A 415 3.30 5.09 -6.32
CA ASN A 415 2.49 4.48 -7.37
C ASN A 415 1.43 3.53 -6.79
N PHE A 416 1.77 2.77 -5.74
CA PHE A 416 0.85 1.84 -5.10
C PHE A 416 -0.22 2.56 -4.27
N HIS A 417 0.13 3.68 -3.62
CA HIS A 417 -0.84 4.59 -3.02
C HIS A 417 -1.94 4.97 -4.03
N ASP A 418 -1.56 5.47 -5.21
CA ASP A 418 -2.50 5.87 -6.26
C ASP A 418 -3.29 4.68 -6.83
N TRP A 419 -2.75 3.46 -6.73
CA TRP A 419 -3.45 2.24 -7.11
C TRP A 419 -4.53 1.87 -6.10
N LEU A 420 -4.21 1.83 -4.81
CA LEU A 420 -5.15 1.50 -3.74
C LEU A 420 -6.29 2.53 -3.65
N ALA A 421 -6.02 3.79 -3.96
CA ALA A 421 -7.05 4.84 -4.03
C ALA A 421 -8.06 4.66 -5.17
N LYS A 422 -7.72 3.90 -6.22
CA LYS A 422 -8.62 3.68 -7.36
C LYS A 422 -9.68 2.63 -7.03
N LYS A 423 -10.83 2.76 -7.69
CA LYS A 423 -11.84 1.69 -7.72
C LYS A 423 -11.22 0.43 -8.35
N PRO A 424 -11.54 -0.76 -7.83
CA PRO A 424 -12.56 -1.05 -6.82
C PRO A 424 -12.10 -0.96 -5.35
N ILE A 425 -10.80 -0.77 -5.08
CA ILE A 425 -10.23 -0.82 -3.71
C ILE A 425 -10.68 0.41 -2.90
N SER A 426 -10.51 1.59 -3.48
CA SER A 426 -10.99 2.87 -2.93
C SER A 426 -10.46 3.19 -1.52
N PHE A 427 -9.20 2.86 -1.25
CA PHE A 427 -8.48 3.29 -0.05
C PHE A 427 -8.10 4.77 -0.20
N THR A 428 -9.03 5.63 0.21
CA THR A 428 -8.96 7.09 0.07
C THR A 428 -8.66 7.73 1.42
N PRO A 429 -8.42 9.06 1.50
CA PRO A 429 -8.17 9.71 2.79
C PRO A 429 -9.31 9.49 3.79
N ALA A 430 -10.56 9.43 3.31
CA ALA A 430 -11.72 9.14 4.16
C ALA A 430 -11.77 7.69 4.69
N ALA A 431 -11.01 6.78 4.07
CA ALA A 431 -10.85 5.40 4.50
C ALA A 431 -9.49 5.17 5.21
N GLY A 432 -8.75 6.25 5.51
CA GLY A 432 -7.47 6.19 6.22
C GLY A 432 -6.24 5.95 5.34
N SER A 433 -6.24 6.41 4.09
CA SER A 433 -5.01 6.42 3.26
C SER A 433 -3.93 7.37 3.80
N PHE A 434 -2.70 7.16 3.36
CA PHE A 434 -1.52 7.86 3.85
C PHE A 434 -1.20 9.10 3.01
N ASP A 435 -1.42 10.29 3.56
CA ASP A 435 -1.32 11.53 2.81
C ASP A 435 -0.61 12.62 3.63
N ALA A 436 0.35 13.31 3.02
CA ALA A 436 1.02 14.46 3.64
C ALA A 436 0.03 15.59 3.99
N ALA A 437 -1.08 15.69 3.25
CA ALA A 437 -2.16 16.63 3.57
C ALA A 437 -2.97 16.22 4.80
N GLY A 438 -3.04 14.92 5.11
CA GLY A 438 -3.62 14.37 6.35
C GLY A 438 -2.65 14.40 7.53
N GLY A 439 -1.36 14.63 7.27
CA GLY A 439 -0.30 14.65 8.27
C GLY A 439 0.35 13.29 8.51
N ASP A 440 0.03 12.28 7.70
CA ASP A 440 0.47 10.90 7.87
C ASP A 440 0.97 10.24 6.56
N PRO A 441 1.89 10.89 5.81
CA PRO A 441 2.52 10.21 4.68
C PRO A 441 3.33 8.99 5.18
N VAL A 442 3.53 7.99 4.34
CA VAL A 442 4.41 6.87 4.67
C VAL A 442 5.85 7.36 4.81
N LEU A 443 6.47 7.08 5.94
CA LEU A 443 7.89 7.27 6.17
C LEU A 443 8.64 6.05 5.63
N LEU A 444 9.25 6.17 4.45
CA LEU A 444 9.95 5.08 3.80
C LEU A 444 11.45 5.14 4.10
N ASN A 445 11.88 4.23 4.96
CA ASN A 445 13.27 3.99 5.32
C ASN A 445 13.85 2.96 4.35
N ALA A 446 14.49 3.42 3.29
CA ALA A 446 15.22 2.52 2.40
C ALA A 446 16.58 2.16 3.01
N LEU A 447 17.09 0.95 2.74
CA LEU A 447 18.40 0.50 3.25
C LEU A 447 18.50 0.60 4.78
N ASP A 448 17.39 0.33 5.45
CA ASP A 448 17.28 0.46 6.89
C ASP A 448 18.29 -0.46 7.59
N GLY A 449 19.09 0.13 8.47
CA GLY A 449 20.18 -0.54 9.20
C GLY A 449 21.36 -1.03 8.35
N ALA A 450 21.55 -0.58 7.11
CA ALA A 450 22.65 -1.05 6.24
C ALA A 450 24.08 -0.77 6.77
N ALA A 451 24.24 0.01 7.84
CA ALA A 451 25.50 0.36 8.48
C ALA A 451 25.56 0.06 10.00
N THR A 452 24.71 -0.84 10.52
CA THR A 452 24.66 -1.17 11.95
C THR A 452 25.70 -2.20 12.40
N GLY A 453 26.28 -2.97 11.47
CA GLY A 453 27.32 -3.96 11.75
C GLY A 453 28.69 -3.35 12.10
N ALA A 454 29.42 -4.00 13.01
CA ALA A 454 30.69 -3.51 13.56
C ALA A 454 31.81 -3.25 12.50
N ASP A 455 31.78 -3.95 11.36
CA ASP A 455 32.77 -3.83 10.28
C ASP A 455 32.22 -3.10 9.03
N GLY A 456 31.03 -2.50 9.14
CA GLY A 456 30.25 -1.94 8.04
C GLY A 456 29.40 -3.00 7.33
N GLY A 457 28.16 -2.62 6.94
CA GLY A 457 27.12 -3.56 6.50
C GLY A 457 26.01 -3.73 7.55
N PRO A 458 24.93 -4.47 7.23
CA PRO A 458 23.82 -4.67 8.16
C PRO A 458 24.17 -5.66 9.28
N ASP A 459 23.62 -5.44 10.46
CA ASP A 459 23.58 -6.44 11.52
C ASP A 459 22.50 -7.53 11.26
N ALA A 460 22.34 -8.46 12.21
CA ALA A 460 21.41 -9.58 12.06
C ALA A 460 19.91 -9.20 12.15
N ASN A 461 19.57 -8.01 12.66
CA ASN A 461 18.19 -7.54 12.78
C ASN A 461 17.73 -6.75 11.55
N HIS A 462 18.68 -6.27 10.74
CA HIS A 462 18.44 -5.36 9.60
C HIS A 462 18.81 -5.99 8.24
N VAL A 463 18.57 -7.30 8.10
CA VAL A 463 18.88 -8.05 6.88
C VAL A 463 17.84 -9.16 6.65
N ASP A 464 17.66 -9.53 5.37
CA ASP A 464 16.79 -10.62 4.92
C ASP A 464 15.31 -10.44 5.30
N ASN A 465 14.86 -9.19 5.40
CA ASN A 465 13.49 -8.85 5.76
C ASN A 465 13.05 -7.48 5.22
N ALA A 466 11.80 -7.11 5.48
CA ALA A 466 11.25 -5.77 5.42
C ALA A 466 10.10 -5.70 6.44
N ASN A 467 9.62 -4.50 6.78
CA ASN A 467 8.44 -4.37 7.63
C ASN A 467 7.70 -3.04 7.44
N MET A 468 6.49 -2.99 7.99
CA MET A 468 5.65 -1.80 8.06
C MET A 468 4.99 -1.67 9.44
N ASN A 469 5.29 -0.60 10.15
CA ASN A 469 4.55 -0.19 11.34
C ASN A 469 3.39 0.75 10.95
N THR A 470 2.17 0.37 11.29
CA THR A 470 0.96 1.13 10.92
C THR A 470 0.21 1.65 12.17
N PRO A 471 0.50 2.87 12.62
CA PRO A 471 -0.28 3.51 13.67
C PRO A 471 -1.67 3.96 13.16
N PRO A 472 -2.58 4.36 14.07
CA PRO A 472 -3.89 4.89 13.72
C PRO A 472 -3.84 6.08 12.76
N ASP A 473 -4.97 6.35 12.11
CA ASP A 473 -5.15 7.45 11.16
C ASP A 473 -4.68 8.81 11.70
N GLY A 474 -3.97 9.58 10.85
CA GLY A 474 -3.35 10.84 11.23
C GLY A 474 -1.97 10.73 11.90
N THR A 475 -1.44 9.51 12.09
CA THR A 475 -0.03 9.29 12.46
C THR A 475 0.71 8.62 11.30
N PRO A 476 1.87 9.16 10.85
CA PRO A 476 2.67 8.56 9.79
C PRO A 476 3.05 7.10 10.10
N PRO A 477 2.83 6.14 9.19
CA PRO A 477 3.41 4.82 9.31
C PRO A 477 4.89 4.82 8.87
N THR A 478 5.66 3.86 9.36
CA THR A 478 7.07 3.67 8.97
C THR A 478 7.20 2.36 8.20
N MET A 479 7.75 2.42 6.99
CA MET A 479 8.08 1.28 6.15
C MET A 479 9.60 1.13 6.08
N GLN A 480 10.13 0.01 6.55
CA GLN A 480 11.56 -0.25 6.62
C GLN A 480 11.94 -1.34 5.61
N MET A 481 12.83 -0.99 4.69
CA MET A 481 13.26 -1.87 3.59
C MET A 481 14.72 -2.27 3.79
N TYR A 482 15.00 -3.56 4.02
CA TYR A 482 16.35 -4.04 4.30
C TYR A 482 17.11 -4.52 3.07
N LEU A 483 18.40 -4.74 3.27
CA LEU A 483 19.23 -5.55 2.38
C LEU A 483 18.88 -7.03 2.55
N PHE A 484 19.01 -7.79 1.47
CA PHE A 484 18.93 -9.25 1.44
C PHE A 484 20.32 -9.84 1.13
N ARG A 485 20.56 -11.04 1.65
CA ARG A 485 21.79 -11.81 1.84
C ARG A 485 22.64 -11.32 3.03
N ALA A 486 22.44 -11.93 4.21
CA ALA A 486 23.30 -11.71 5.38
C ALA A 486 24.81 -11.85 5.08
N PRO A 487 25.67 -10.88 5.50
CA PRO A 487 27.12 -10.98 5.36
C PRO A 487 27.69 -12.23 6.04
N GLY A 488 28.50 -13.00 5.30
CA GLY A 488 29.14 -14.20 5.83
C GLY A 488 28.23 -15.42 6.02
N ASP A 489 26.95 -15.32 5.65
CA ASP A 489 26.04 -16.47 5.65
C ASP A 489 26.03 -17.16 4.27
N ASP A 490 26.70 -18.31 4.19
CA ASP A 490 26.69 -19.17 3.02
C ASP A 490 25.45 -20.07 2.93
N ALA A 491 24.61 -20.11 3.98
CA ALA A 491 23.39 -20.91 4.04
C ALA A 491 22.13 -20.15 3.60
N SER A 492 22.15 -18.81 3.58
CA SER A 492 21.05 -17.99 3.05
C SER A 492 20.98 -18.10 1.52
N ASP A 493 19.91 -18.67 0.98
CA ASP A 493 19.66 -18.78 -0.47
C ASP A 493 19.07 -17.48 -1.08
N TYR A 494 19.45 -16.31 -0.57
CA TYR A 494 18.97 -15.02 -1.09
C TYR A 494 19.92 -14.35 -2.09
N VAL A 495 19.33 -13.66 -3.06
CA VAL A 495 20.05 -12.76 -3.99
C VAL A 495 20.52 -11.52 -3.22
N PRO A 496 21.82 -11.15 -3.26
CA PRO A 496 22.29 -9.89 -2.71
C PRO A 496 21.61 -8.67 -3.34
N SER A 497 20.57 -8.18 -2.68
CA SER A 497 19.67 -7.18 -3.23
C SER A 497 19.17 -6.23 -2.15
N SER A 498 18.63 -5.08 -2.55
CA SER A 498 17.85 -4.20 -1.67
C SER A 498 16.37 -4.45 -1.93
N SER A 499 15.60 -4.67 -0.88
CA SER A 499 14.14 -4.89 -0.97
C SER A 499 13.38 -3.67 -1.49
N SER A 500 13.97 -2.46 -1.44
CA SER A 500 13.43 -1.25 -2.11
C SER A 500 13.35 -1.38 -3.64
N ASN A 501 13.97 -2.42 -4.21
CA ASN A 501 13.90 -2.75 -5.62
C ASN A 501 12.95 -3.91 -5.93
N ASP A 502 12.38 -4.58 -4.94
CA ASP A 502 11.41 -5.65 -5.15
C ASP A 502 9.98 -5.11 -5.01
N ALA A 503 9.26 -5.02 -6.13
CA ALA A 503 7.90 -4.53 -6.13
C ALA A 503 6.95 -5.44 -5.34
N SER A 504 7.18 -6.75 -5.29
CA SER A 504 6.27 -7.65 -4.56
C SER A 504 6.39 -7.38 -3.05
N ILE A 505 7.61 -7.33 -2.51
CA ILE A 505 7.89 -7.05 -1.10
C ILE A 505 7.41 -5.65 -0.73
N LEU A 506 7.73 -4.62 -1.51
CA LEU A 506 7.34 -3.25 -1.16
C LEU A 506 5.82 -3.06 -1.14
N TYR A 507 5.10 -3.67 -2.10
CA TYR A 507 3.64 -3.63 -2.10
C TYR A 507 3.02 -4.49 -1.00
N HIS A 508 3.68 -5.58 -0.61
CA HIS A 508 3.31 -6.37 0.56
C HIS A 508 3.37 -5.49 1.81
N GLU A 509 4.50 -4.83 2.08
CA GLU A 509 4.66 -3.94 3.24
C GLU A 509 3.62 -2.81 3.24
N TYR A 510 3.38 -2.17 2.08
CA TYR A 510 2.37 -1.11 1.99
C TYR A 510 0.95 -1.61 2.34
N THR A 511 0.65 -2.87 2.01
CA THR A 511 -0.66 -3.47 2.25
C THR A 511 -0.90 -3.82 3.73
N HIS A 512 0.16 -4.00 4.54
CA HIS A 512 -0.03 -3.96 5.99
C HIS A 512 -0.67 -2.64 6.40
N GLY A 513 -0.25 -1.53 5.80
CA GLY A 513 -0.88 -0.23 5.97
C GLY A 513 -2.39 -0.24 5.67
N LEU A 514 -2.78 -0.78 4.51
CA LEU A 514 -4.18 -0.90 4.12
C LEU A 514 -5.00 -1.73 5.13
N SER A 515 -4.54 -2.93 5.46
CA SER A 515 -5.29 -3.86 6.30
C SER A 515 -5.39 -3.39 7.75
N ASN A 516 -4.31 -2.82 8.31
CA ASN A 516 -4.30 -2.26 9.66
C ASN A 516 -5.13 -0.98 9.81
N ARG A 517 -5.38 -0.22 8.72
CA ARG A 517 -6.28 0.95 8.74
C ARG A 517 -7.76 0.59 8.52
N LEU A 518 -8.06 -0.57 7.94
CA LEU A 518 -9.43 -1.00 7.68
C LEU A 518 -9.99 -1.98 8.73
N VAL A 519 -9.16 -2.83 9.34
CA VAL A 519 -9.57 -3.80 10.38
C VAL A 519 -9.22 -3.24 11.76
N VAL A 520 -10.04 -2.30 12.22
CA VAL A 520 -9.77 -1.47 13.41
C VAL A 520 -10.85 -1.59 14.48
N ASP A 521 -10.49 -1.23 15.71
CA ASP A 521 -11.46 -0.95 16.76
C ASP A 521 -12.20 0.37 16.53
N ALA A 522 -13.15 0.70 17.40
CA ALA A 522 -13.95 1.93 17.27
C ALA A 522 -13.14 3.23 17.40
N THR A 523 -11.89 3.17 17.86
CA THR A 523 -10.96 4.30 17.98
C THR A 523 -9.91 4.35 16.88
N GLY A 524 -9.94 3.40 15.93
CA GLY A 524 -9.03 3.35 14.80
C GLY A 524 -7.72 2.60 15.07
N ASN A 525 -7.59 1.89 16.20
CA ASN A 525 -6.42 1.02 16.41
C ASN A 525 -6.59 -0.28 15.63
N SER A 526 -5.52 -0.75 14.99
CA SER A 526 -5.54 -2.06 14.35
C SER A 526 -5.86 -3.17 15.34
N THR A 527 -6.58 -4.17 14.84
CA THR A 527 -6.99 -5.35 15.61
C THR A 527 -6.45 -6.65 15.02
N LEU A 528 -5.47 -6.60 14.10
CA LEU A 528 -4.88 -7.78 13.45
C LEU A 528 -3.81 -8.45 14.33
N ASN A 529 -4.16 -8.82 15.57
CA ASN A 529 -3.19 -9.23 16.58
C ASN A 529 -3.12 -10.75 16.76
N SER A 530 -4.27 -11.42 16.83
CA SER A 530 -4.31 -12.86 17.08
C SER A 530 -3.79 -13.65 15.88
N ILE A 531 -3.36 -14.90 16.10
CA ILE A 531 -2.73 -15.74 15.07
C ILE A 531 -3.54 -15.82 13.77
N GLN A 532 -4.87 -15.88 13.82
CA GLN A 532 -5.70 -15.89 12.60
C GLN A 532 -5.80 -14.50 11.95
N ALA A 533 -5.98 -13.45 12.75
CA ALA A 533 -6.13 -12.10 12.22
C ALA A 533 -4.82 -11.59 11.61
N GLY A 534 -3.69 -11.78 12.32
CA GLY A 534 -2.35 -11.50 11.80
C GLY A 534 -2.03 -12.31 10.55
N ALA A 535 -2.39 -13.61 10.52
CA ALA A 535 -2.23 -14.44 9.32
C ALA A 535 -3.04 -13.92 8.11
N MET A 536 -4.23 -13.38 8.33
CA MET A 536 -4.96 -12.70 7.25
C MET A 536 -4.28 -11.40 6.83
N GLY A 537 -3.68 -10.65 7.77
CA GLY A 537 -2.80 -9.50 7.51
C GLY A 537 -1.74 -9.80 6.45
N GLU A 538 -0.91 -10.80 6.72
CA GLU A 538 0.12 -11.33 5.80
C GLU A 538 -0.45 -11.71 4.44
N ALA A 539 -1.59 -12.42 4.46
CA ALA A 539 -2.22 -12.95 3.26
C ALA A 539 -2.85 -11.87 2.37
N TRP A 540 -3.41 -10.81 2.95
CA TRP A 540 -3.84 -9.65 2.17
C TRP A 540 -2.65 -8.95 1.53
N SER A 541 -1.55 -8.83 2.25
CA SER A 541 -0.32 -8.22 1.74
C SER A 541 0.20 -8.95 0.51
N ASP A 542 0.33 -10.28 0.57
CA ASP A 542 0.65 -11.11 -0.60
C ASP A 542 -0.37 -10.94 -1.74
N PHE A 543 -1.67 -10.94 -1.40
CA PHE A 543 -2.75 -10.88 -2.39
C PHE A 543 -2.78 -9.55 -3.18
N TYR A 544 -2.68 -8.40 -2.52
CA TYR A 544 -2.75 -7.10 -3.20
C TYR A 544 -1.47 -6.78 -3.97
N ALA A 545 -0.30 -7.16 -3.45
CA ALA A 545 0.97 -7.06 -4.16
C ALA A 545 0.92 -7.83 -5.49
N MET A 546 0.54 -9.11 -5.41
CA MET A 546 0.48 -9.96 -6.59
C MET A 546 -0.68 -9.60 -7.53
N ASP A 547 -1.84 -9.13 -7.02
CA ASP A 547 -2.91 -8.62 -7.91
C ASP A 547 -2.41 -7.44 -8.75
N TYR A 548 -1.68 -6.50 -8.16
CA TYR A 548 -1.12 -5.37 -8.90
C TYR A 548 -0.16 -5.85 -9.99
N LEU A 549 0.79 -6.72 -9.64
CA LEU A 549 1.79 -7.21 -10.59
C LEU A 549 1.14 -7.97 -11.75
N VAL A 550 0.13 -8.79 -11.47
CA VAL A 550 -0.63 -9.50 -12.50
C VAL A 550 -1.48 -8.53 -13.34
N ALA A 551 -2.16 -7.58 -12.73
CA ALA A 551 -3.04 -6.62 -13.42
C ALA A 551 -2.27 -5.73 -14.41
N HIS A 552 -0.99 -5.46 -14.13
CA HIS A 552 -0.09 -4.71 -15.02
C HIS A 552 0.74 -5.63 -15.94
N GLY A 553 0.48 -6.93 -15.90
CA GLY A 553 1.13 -7.94 -16.73
C GLY A 553 2.62 -8.12 -16.43
N LEU A 554 3.07 -7.72 -15.25
CA LEU A 554 4.44 -7.83 -14.74
C LEU A 554 4.74 -9.25 -14.25
N GLU A 555 3.76 -9.90 -13.64
CA GLU A 555 3.76 -11.32 -13.36
C GLU A 555 2.72 -12.06 -14.20
N LYS A 556 2.96 -13.36 -14.39
CA LYS A 556 2.15 -14.21 -15.26
C LYS A 556 1.10 -14.95 -14.42
N ASP A 557 -0.15 -14.84 -14.85
CA ASP A 557 -1.30 -15.55 -14.27
C ASP A 557 -2.10 -16.22 -15.40
N THR A 558 -1.96 -17.53 -15.56
CA THR A 558 -2.74 -18.33 -16.52
C THR A 558 -3.62 -19.33 -15.79
N THR A 559 -4.29 -20.22 -16.52
CA THR A 559 -5.09 -21.29 -15.92
C THR A 559 -4.25 -22.40 -15.29
N ALA A 560 -2.92 -22.38 -15.43
CA ALA A 560 -2.04 -23.29 -14.72
C ALA A 560 -2.12 -23.04 -13.20
N ALA A 561 -1.54 -23.94 -12.42
CA ALA A 561 -1.40 -23.73 -10.98
C ALA A 561 0.08 -23.61 -10.63
N GLY A 562 0.40 -22.82 -9.62
CA GLY A 562 1.74 -22.68 -9.11
C GLY A 562 2.56 -21.56 -9.74
N GLU A 563 1.92 -20.61 -10.44
CA GLU A 563 2.57 -19.52 -11.15
C GLU A 563 2.80 -18.27 -10.28
N ILE A 564 1.96 -18.03 -9.26
CA ILE A 564 1.95 -16.78 -8.49
C ILE A 564 2.81 -16.91 -7.23
N GLN A 565 4.05 -16.40 -7.30
CA GLN A 565 5.06 -16.54 -6.24
C GLN A 565 5.48 -15.17 -5.70
N GLU A 566 5.26 -14.97 -4.40
CA GLU A 566 5.78 -13.83 -3.65
C GLU A 566 7.32 -13.93 -3.49
N GLY A 567 8.01 -12.79 -3.41
CA GLY A 567 9.46 -12.74 -3.13
C GLY A 567 10.34 -13.43 -4.18
N LYS A 568 9.83 -13.63 -5.39
CA LYS A 568 10.50 -14.39 -6.48
C LYS A 568 11.89 -13.86 -6.82
N TYR A 569 12.13 -12.56 -6.68
CA TYR A 569 13.41 -11.94 -6.94
C TYR A 569 14.45 -12.33 -5.90
N VAL A 570 14.16 -12.06 -4.63
CA VAL A 570 15.08 -12.36 -3.53
C VAL A 570 15.35 -13.86 -3.40
N SER A 571 14.35 -14.70 -3.69
CA SER A 571 14.46 -16.16 -3.66
C SER A 571 15.05 -16.80 -4.92
N HIS A 572 15.53 -16.00 -5.88
CA HIS A 572 16.07 -16.45 -7.17
C HIS A 572 15.15 -17.44 -7.93
N GLY A 573 13.83 -17.21 -7.86
CA GLY A 573 12.80 -18.03 -8.50
C GLY A 573 12.45 -19.33 -7.75
N LEU A 574 12.92 -19.49 -6.51
CA LEU A 574 12.40 -20.49 -5.58
C LEU A 574 11.20 -19.93 -4.80
N LEU A 575 10.56 -20.80 -4.01
CA LEU A 575 9.46 -20.39 -3.15
C LEU A 575 9.98 -19.61 -1.94
N PHE A 576 9.50 -18.38 -1.78
CA PHE A 576 9.68 -17.57 -0.57
C PHE A 576 8.68 -17.96 0.53
N ARG A 577 7.42 -18.16 0.14
CA ARG A 577 6.36 -18.83 0.94
C ARG A 577 6.48 -20.35 0.83
N THR A 578 5.63 -21.14 1.48
CA THR A 578 5.69 -22.61 1.37
C THR A 578 5.07 -23.13 0.07
N GLN A 579 4.12 -22.40 -0.53
CA GLN A 579 3.54 -22.65 -1.84
C GLN A 579 3.31 -21.35 -2.62
N ALA A 580 2.95 -21.48 -3.90
CA ALA A 580 2.42 -20.37 -4.69
C ALA A 580 0.96 -20.05 -4.32
N ILE A 581 0.53 -18.81 -4.55
CA ILE A 581 -0.80 -18.29 -4.15
C ILE A 581 -1.94 -18.89 -5.00
N ASP A 582 -1.69 -19.25 -6.25
CA ASP A 582 -2.69 -19.84 -7.17
C ASP A 582 -2.80 -21.39 -7.04
N CYS A 583 -2.25 -21.96 -5.97
CA CYS A 583 -2.36 -23.38 -5.68
C CYS A 583 -3.78 -23.74 -5.24
N ARG A 584 -4.51 -24.44 -6.12
CA ARG A 584 -5.84 -25.02 -5.85
C ARG A 584 -5.68 -26.30 -5.02
N VAL A 585 -6.65 -26.63 -4.15
CA VAL A 585 -6.59 -27.75 -3.17
C VAL A 585 -6.16 -29.12 -3.74
N LYS A 586 -6.36 -29.37 -5.03
CA LYS A 586 -5.96 -30.63 -5.70
C LYS A 586 -5.05 -30.42 -6.90
N ALA A 587 -4.44 -29.23 -7.01
CA ALA A 587 -3.50 -28.93 -8.07
C ALA A 587 -2.27 -29.83 -7.99
N VAL A 588 -1.78 -30.24 -9.15
CA VAL A 588 -0.52 -30.97 -9.27
C VAL A 588 0.46 -30.05 -9.97
N SER A 589 1.32 -29.41 -9.19
CA SER A 589 2.36 -28.49 -9.67
C SER A 589 3.56 -28.57 -8.73
N LYS A 590 4.75 -28.30 -9.25
CA LYS A 590 6.01 -28.37 -8.49
C LYS A 590 6.00 -27.44 -7.26
N THR A 591 5.24 -26.35 -7.34
CA THR A 591 5.15 -25.29 -6.34
C THR A 591 3.86 -25.35 -5.50
N CYS A 592 3.06 -26.40 -5.69
CA CYS A 592 1.85 -26.71 -4.92
C CYS A 592 2.06 -28.03 -4.16
N VAL A 593 3.17 -28.11 -3.41
CA VAL A 593 3.54 -29.28 -2.63
C VAL A 593 3.88 -28.81 -1.22
N GLY A 594 3.17 -29.33 -0.21
CA GLY A 594 3.44 -29.03 1.19
C GLY A 594 4.78 -29.57 1.66
N ILE A 595 5.27 -29.07 2.81
CA ILE A 595 6.57 -29.48 3.38
C ILE A 595 6.64 -30.98 3.74
N ASP A 596 5.48 -31.60 3.97
CA ASP A 596 5.31 -33.03 4.23
C ASP A 596 5.16 -33.87 2.94
N GLY A 597 5.16 -33.23 1.78
CA GLY A 597 5.00 -33.84 0.46
C GLY A 597 3.54 -33.93 -0.02
N SER A 598 2.57 -33.46 0.76
CA SER A 598 1.16 -33.35 0.33
C SER A 598 1.03 -32.55 -0.96
N GLN A 599 0.09 -32.94 -1.82
CA GLN A 599 -0.12 -32.29 -3.13
C GLN A 599 -1.35 -31.38 -3.07
N GLY A 600 -1.25 -30.22 -3.70
CA GLY A 600 -2.32 -29.24 -3.79
C GLY A 600 -2.18 -28.10 -2.79
N GLY A 601 -3.03 -27.10 -2.99
CA GLY A 601 -3.20 -25.95 -2.10
C GLY A 601 -3.76 -26.33 -0.74
N TYR A 602 -3.57 -25.44 0.22
CA TYR A 602 -3.97 -25.65 1.61
C TYR A 602 -5.48 -25.48 1.83
N THR A 603 -5.98 -26.20 2.84
CA THR A 603 -7.31 -26.00 3.43
C THR A 603 -7.18 -25.51 4.87
N TYR A 604 -8.31 -25.14 5.47
CA TYR A 604 -8.38 -24.64 6.85
C TYR A 604 -7.82 -25.64 7.88
N GLY A 605 -7.90 -26.95 7.60
CA GLY A 605 -7.31 -27.98 8.46
C GLY A 605 -5.78 -28.00 8.46
N ASP A 606 -5.13 -27.45 7.44
CA ASP A 606 -3.66 -27.38 7.35
C ASP A 606 -3.08 -26.23 8.16
N PHE A 607 -3.90 -25.22 8.54
CA PHE A 607 -3.49 -24.03 9.28
C PHE A 607 -2.43 -24.27 10.38
N PRO A 608 -2.52 -25.32 11.24
CA PRO A 608 -1.60 -25.51 12.34
C PRO A 608 -0.23 -26.09 11.96
N THR A 609 -0.08 -26.59 10.73
CA THR A 609 1.08 -27.40 10.31
C THR A 609 1.86 -26.81 9.15
N ILE A 610 1.34 -25.78 8.46
CA ILE A 610 2.08 -25.08 7.40
C ILE A 610 3.36 -24.49 7.98
N GLY A 611 4.50 -24.71 7.30
CA GLY A 611 5.83 -24.32 7.83
C GLY A 611 6.31 -25.13 9.05
N GLY A 612 5.49 -26.05 9.58
CA GLY A 612 5.81 -26.97 10.68
C GLY A 612 5.17 -26.62 12.04
N ALA A 613 4.64 -25.41 12.20
CA ALA A 613 3.93 -24.93 13.39
C ALA A 613 3.08 -23.69 13.05
N PRO A 614 2.05 -23.32 13.84
CA PRO A 614 1.26 -22.12 13.59
C PRO A 614 2.13 -20.85 13.59
N GLN A 615 2.08 -20.09 12.50
CA GLN A 615 2.85 -18.86 12.32
C GLN A 615 2.17 -18.00 11.25
N VAL A 616 2.09 -16.68 11.47
CA VAL A 616 1.21 -15.80 10.66
C VAL A 616 1.46 -15.86 9.15
N HIS A 617 2.72 -15.86 8.72
CA HIS A 617 3.09 -15.90 7.30
C HIS A 617 2.72 -17.25 6.65
N ALA A 618 3.03 -18.37 7.32
CA ALA A 618 2.77 -19.71 6.82
C ALA A 618 1.28 -20.06 6.86
N SER A 619 0.62 -19.83 8.00
CA SER A 619 -0.80 -20.08 8.20
C SER A 619 -1.67 -19.14 7.34
N GLY A 620 -1.17 -17.95 7.00
CA GLY A 620 -1.81 -16.99 6.09
C GLY A 620 -1.98 -17.51 4.66
N GLU A 621 -1.16 -18.46 4.20
CA GLU A 621 -1.26 -19.02 2.85
C GLU A 621 -2.63 -19.66 2.58
N VAL A 622 -3.31 -20.20 3.59
CA VAL A 622 -4.71 -20.68 3.46
C VAL A 622 -5.63 -19.56 2.97
N TRP A 623 -5.48 -18.37 3.55
CA TRP A 623 -6.30 -17.20 3.24
C TRP A 623 -5.92 -16.63 1.87
N ALA A 624 -4.64 -16.42 1.59
CA ALA A 624 -4.17 -15.86 0.32
C ALA A 624 -4.65 -16.72 -0.87
N GLN A 625 -4.52 -18.05 -0.77
CA GLN A 625 -5.00 -18.98 -1.80
C GLN A 625 -6.54 -18.95 -1.95
N THR A 626 -7.27 -18.75 -0.85
CA THR A 626 -8.74 -18.59 -0.88
C THR A 626 -9.16 -17.29 -1.56
N LEU A 627 -8.44 -16.19 -1.31
CA LEU A 627 -8.69 -14.90 -1.96
C LEU A 627 -8.40 -14.98 -3.47
N TRP A 628 -7.38 -15.73 -3.87
CA TRP A 628 -7.10 -15.99 -5.28
C TRP A 628 -8.22 -16.80 -5.95
N ASP A 629 -8.77 -17.82 -5.28
CA ASP A 629 -9.95 -18.56 -5.77
C ASP A 629 -11.17 -17.63 -5.97
N LEU A 630 -11.40 -16.67 -5.07
CA LEU A 630 -12.44 -15.65 -5.24
C LEU A 630 -12.18 -14.77 -6.46
N ARG A 631 -10.93 -14.32 -6.64
CA ARG A 631 -10.48 -13.51 -7.79
C ARG A 631 -10.68 -14.24 -9.11
N GLU A 632 -10.30 -15.51 -9.19
CA GLU A 632 -10.54 -16.35 -10.37
C GLU A 632 -12.04 -16.51 -10.64
N ARG A 633 -12.84 -16.73 -9.59
CA ARG A 633 -14.27 -17.02 -9.73
C ARG A 633 -15.08 -15.82 -10.17
N PHE A 634 -14.80 -14.64 -9.62
CA PHE A 634 -15.60 -13.43 -9.82
C PHE A 634 -14.97 -12.43 -10.80
N GLY A 635 -13.73 -12.66 -11.20
CA GLY A 635 -12.91 -11.66 -11.85
C GLY A 635 -12.38 -10.63 -10.85
N ARG A 636 -11.25 -10.04 -11.21
CA ARG A 636 -10.49 -9.09 -10.39
C ARG A 636 -11.34 -7.99 -9.76
N GLU A 637 -12.08 -7.23 -10.57
CA GLU A 637 -12.76 -6.03 -10.06
C GLU A 637 -13.76 -6.32 -8.95
N TYR A 638 -14.55 -7.39 -9.10
CA TYR A 638 -15.57 -7.72 -8.11
C TYR A 638 -14.96 -8.36 -6.86
N ALA A 639 -13.96 -9.24 -7.02
CA ALA A 639 -13.27 -9.85 -5.89
C ALA A 639 -12.58 -8.80 -5.01
N LEU A 640 -11.82 -7.87 -5.59
CA LEU A 640 -11.18 -6.78 -4.84
C LEU A 640 -12.19 -5.95 -4.05
N SER A 641 -13.35 -5.64 -4.66
CA SER A 641 -14.43 -4.94 -3.97
C SER A 641 -14.92 -5.73 -2.77
N LEU A 642 -15.23 -7.01 -2.92
CA LEU A 642 -15.72 -7.84 -1.82
C LEU A 642 -14.69 -7.96 -0.70
N ILE A 643 -13.43 -8.19 -1.04
CA ILE A 643 -12.34 -8.38 -0.08
C ILE A 643 -12.09 -7.09 0.71
N THR A 644 -11.99 -5.94 0.03
CA THR A 644 -11.76 -4.65 0.72
C THR A 644 -12.94 -4.28 1.62
N ARG A 645 -14.18 -4.40 1.11
CA ARG A 645 -15.37 -4.07 1.91
C ARG A 645 -15.56 -5.01 3.09
N ALA A 646 -15.11 -6.26 2.99
CA ALA A 646 -15.19 -7.20 4.10
C ALA A 646 -14.28 -6.81 5.28
N MET A 647 -13.09 -6.26 5.01
CA MET A 647 -12.22 -5.69 6.07
C MET A 647 -12.95 -4.60 6.87
N GLU A 648 -13.68 -3.72 6.17
CA GLU A 648 -14.45 -2.64 6.81
C GLU A 648 -15.68 -3.15 7.59
N LEU A 649 -16.21 -4.33 7.23
CA LEU A 649 -17.43 -4.89 7.80
C LEU A 649 -17.15 -5.94 8.89
N SER A 650 -15.91 -6.40 9.05
CA SER A 650 -15.58 -7.46 9.98
C SER A 650 -15.58 -6.98 11.43
N PRO A 651 -15.81 -7.89 12.41
CA PRO A 651 -15.51 -7.57 13.81
C PRO A 651 -14.02 -7.31 14.01
N ALA A 652 -13.70 -6.69 15.16
CA ALA A 652 -12.33 -6.57 15.63
C ALA A 652 -11.69 -7.94 15.86
N ASP A 653 -10.41 -8.07 15.53
CA ASP A 653 -9.61 -9.30 15.65
C ASP A 653 -10.36 -10.52 15.09
N PRO A 654 -10.73 -10.51 13.79
CA PRO A 654 -11.64 -11.50 13.23
C PRO A 654 -10.98 -12.87 13.05
N THR A 655 -11.76 -13.94 13.20
CA THR A 655 -11.37 -15.25 12.68
C THR A 655 -11.48 -15.28 11.15
N MET A 656 -10.86 -16.27 10.49
CA MET A 656 -11.08 -16.49 9.05
C MET A 656 -12.55 -16.77 8.71
N LEU A 657 -13.32 -17.35 9.65
CA LEU A 657 -14.75 -17.61 9.47
C LEU A 657 -15.60 -16.33 9.59
N ASP A 658 -15.22 -15.40 10.47
CA ASP A 658 -15.85 -14.08 10.57
C ASP A 658 -15.60 -13.28 9.31
N MET A 659 -14.36 -13.28 8.81
CA MET A 659 -14.02 -12.57 7.58
C MET A 659 -14.71 -13.17 6.34
N ARG A 660 -14.84 -14.51 6.25
CA ARG A 660 -15.72 -15.15 5.25
C ARG A 660 -17.15 -14.59 5.33
N ASN A 661 -17.71 -14.50 6.53
CA ASN A 661 -19.07 -14.00 6.73
C ASN A 661 -19.19 -12.53 6.31
N ALA A 662 -18.17 -11.70 6.60
CA ALA A 662 -18.08 -10.32 6.13
C ALA A 662 -18.01 -10.22 4.60
N ILE A 663 -17.31 -11.13 3.91
CA ILE A 663 -17.31 -11.21 2.44
C ILE A 663 -18.70 -11.55 1.88
N VAL A 664 -19.45 -12.45 2.54
CA VAL A 664 -20.85 -12.75 2.16
C VAL A 664 -21.73 -11.51 2.37
N GLN A 665 -21.52 -10.74 3.44
CA GLN A 665 -22.24 -9.48 3.66
C GLN A 665 -21.86 -8.40 2.65
N ALA A 666 -20.60 -8.31 2.24
CA ALA A 666 -20.17 -7.41 1.18
C ALA A 666 -20.93 -7.71 -0.13
N ASP A 667 -21.18 -8.99 -0.47
CA ASP A 667 -22.04 -9.36 -1.61
C ASP A 667 -23.52 -9.04 -1.38
N LEU A 668 -24.00 -9.15 -0.13
CA LEU A 668 -25.34 -8.71 0.23
C LEU A 668 -25.54 -7.23 -0.10
N VAL A 669 -24.58 -6.39 0.28
CA VAL A 669 -24.61 -4.95 -0.02
C VAL A 669 -24.43 -4.68 -1.52
N ALA A 670 -23.45 -5.33 -2.16
CA ALA A 670 -23.08 -5.02 -3.53
C ALA A 670 -24.05 -5.57 -4.59
N LYS A 671 -24.67 -6.73 -4.34
CA LYS A 671 -25.50 -7.46 -5.33
C LYS A 671 -26.80 -8.03 -4.77
N GLY A 672 -27.13 -7.77 -3.50
CA GLY A 672 -28.33 -8.33 -2.86
C GLY A 672 -28.18 -9.81 -2.51
N GLY A 673 -26.95 -10.31 -2.33
CA GLY A 673 -26.68 -11.68 -1.90
C GLY A 673 -26.79 -12.72 -3.01
N LYS A 674 -26.90 -12.28 -4.27
CA LYS A 674 -27.07 -13.15 -5.45
C LYS A 674 -25.92 -14.15 -5.61
N ASN A 675 -24.72 -13.83 -5.12
CA ASN A 675 -23.55 -14.70 -5.25
C ASN A 675 -23.20 -15.43 -3.96
N ALA A 676 -23.96 -15.27 -2.87
CA ALA A 676 -23.68 -15.90 -1.59
C ALA A 676 -23.43 -17.41 -1.72
N GLY A 677 -24.24 -18.13 -2.51
CA GLY A 677 -24.06 -19.57 -2.73
C GLY A 677 -22.76 -19.95 -3.44
N ILE A 678 -22.20 -19.06 -4.27
CA ILE A 678 -20.90 -19.25 -4.93
C ILE A 678 -19.77 -18.93 -3.95
N ILE A 679 -19.88 -17.83 -3.20
CA ILE A 679 -18.89 -17.45 -2.16
C ILE A 679 -18.75 -18.60 -1.16
N TRP A 680 -19.87 -19.09 -0.63
CA TRP A 680 -19.88 -20.26 0.26
C TRP A 680 -19.25 -21.50 -0.36
N GLN A 681 -19.40 -21.72 -1.68
CA GLN A 681 -18.74 -22.85 -2.34
C GLN A 681 -17.22 -22.69 -2.37
N VAL A 682 -16.70 -21.48 -2.61
CA VAL A 682 -15.26 -21.21 -2.61
C VAL A 682 -14.67 -21.48 -1.23
N PHE A 683 -15.26 -20.91 -0.18
CA PHE A 683 -14.80 -21.12 1.19
C PHE A 683 -14.95 -22.58 1.64
N ALA A 684 -16.07 -23.22 1.32
CA ALA A 684 -16.27 -24.64 1.61
C ALA A 684 -15.21 -25.52 0.93
N ASN A 685 -14.81 -25.23 -0.31
CA ASN A 685 -13.73 -25.98 -0.97
C ASN A 685 -12.38 -25.87 -0.25
N ARG A 686 -12.17 -24.79 0.52
CA ARG A 686 -10.98 -24.51 1.32
C ARG A 686 -11.14 -24.93 2.79
N GLY A 687 -12.15 -25.72 3.12
CA GLY A 687 -12.37 -26.18 4.49
C GLY A 687 -13.02 -25.14 5.42
N MET A 688 -13.45 -23.99 4.89
CA MET A 688 -14.15 -22.94 5.64
C MET A 688 -15.67 -22.98 5.37
N GLY A 689 -16.24 -24.19 5.38
CA GLY A 689 -17.67 -24.45 5.21
C GLY A 689 -18.52 -24.06 6.42
N TRP A 690 -19.83 -24.30 6.33
CA TRP A 690 -20.79 -23.91 7.34
C TRP A 690 -20.50 -24.53 8.71
N TYR A 691 -20.08 -25.79 8.78
CA TYR A 691 -19.79 -26.45 10.06
C TYR A 691 -18.33 -26.32 10.50
N ALA A 692 -17.52 -25.51 9.81
CA ALA A 692 -16.14 -25.26 10.23
C ALA A 692 -16.16 -24.63 11.63
N GLY A 693 -15.19 -24.98 12.47
CA GLY A 693 -15.20 -24.63 13.88
C GLY A 693 -13.92 -23.94 14.31
N VAL A 694 -14.08 -22.82 15.00
CA VAL A 694 -13.00 -22.04 15.63
C VAL A 694 -13.50 -21.51 16.97
N ILE A 695 -12.66 -21.51 18.01
CA ILE A 695 -13.04 -21.01 19.34
C ILE A 695 -13.12 -19.48 19.31
N ASP A 696 -12.05 -18.84 18.83
CA ASP A 696 -11.83 -17.40 18.70
C ASP A 696 -10.64 -17.15 17.74
N ALA A 697 -10.21 -15.90 17.55
CA ALA A 697 -9.11 -15.57 16.63
C ALA A 697 -7.72 -16.05 17.09
N GLY A 698 -7.57 -16.39 18.38
CA GLY A 698 -6.36 -16.99 18.95
C GLY A 698 -6.26 -18.50 18.72
N ASP A 699 -7.33 -19.15 18.27
CA ASP A 699 -7.38 -20.58 18.03
C ASP A 699 -6.55 -20.99 16.79
N ALA A 700 -5.33 -21.46 17.07
CA ALA A 700 -4.40 -21.98 16.08
C ALA A 700 -4.75 -23.39 15.54
N PHE A 701 -5.81 -24.04 16.05
CA PHE A 701 -6.19 -25.40 15.69
C PHE A 701 -7.63 -25.50 15.18
N PRO A 702 -7.99 -24.76 14.11
CA PRO A 702 -9.34 -24.78 13.59
C PRO A 702 -9.75 -26.17 13.07
N ALA A 703 -11.06 -26.39 13.01
CA ALA A 703 -11.66 -27.57 12.41
C ALA A 703 -12.29 -27.22 11.06
N GLU A 704 -11.88 -27.92 10.02
CA GLU A 704 -12.39 -27.71 8.67
C GLU A 704 -13.75 -28.36 8.41
N ASP A 705 -14.49 -27.78 7.46
CA ASP A 705 -15.73 -28.31 6.91
C ASP A 705 -15.88 -27.92 5.43
N PHE A 706 -16.52 -28.79 4.65
CA PHE A 706 -16.70 -28.60 3.20
C PHE A 706 -18.16 -28.43 2.80
N HIS A 707 -19.07 -28.25 3.76
CA HIS A 707 -20.49 -28.04 3.47
C HIS A 707 -20.81 -26.57 3.25
N LYS A 708 -21.76 -26.32 2.36
CA LYS A 708 -22.42 -25.01 2.23
C LYS A 708 -23.50 -24.86 3.30
N PRO A 709 -24.04 -23.64 3.51
CA PRO A 709 -25.14 -23.43 4.43
C PRO A 709 -26.31 -24.39 4.16
N PRO A 710 -26.82 -25.08 5.19
CA PRO A 710 -27.94 -26.00 5.05
C PRO A 710 -29.24 -25.25 4.72
N THR A 711 -30.14 -25.89 3.98
CA THR A 711 -31.43 -25.33 3.55
C THR A 711 -32.62 -25.83 4.39
N GLY A 712 -32.37 -26.66 5.40
CA GLY A 712 -33.39 -27.25 6.27
C GLY A 712 -33.88 -26.30 7.37
N LYS A 713 -34.97 -26.69 8.05
CA LYS A 713 -35.46 -25.96 9.23
C LYS A 713 -34.42 -26.03 10.35
N THR A 714 -34.19 -24.89 10.99
CA THR A 714 -33.40 -24.80 12.22
C THR A 714 -34.13 -25.48 13.39
N THR A 715 -33.40 -25.78 14.46
CA THR A 715 -33.92 -26.42 15.68
C THR A 715 -33.31 -25.76 16.93
N SER A 716 -33.60 -26.29 18.11
CA SER A 716 -32.96 -25.84 19.36
C SER A 716 -32.02 -26.93 19.88
N LEU A 717 -30.87 -26.50 20.38
CA LEU A 717 -29.94 -27.33 21.14
C LEU A 717 -30.14 -27.01 22.62
N THR A 718 -30.47 -28.02 23.42
CA THR A 718 -30.62 -27.90 24.87
C THR A 718 -29.53 -28.68 25.58
N GLY A 719 -29.34 -28.48 26.87
CA GLY A 719 -28.43 -29.31 27.64
C GLY A 719 -28.28 -28.87 29.07
N THR A 720 -27.40 -29.55 29.80
CA THR A 720 -27.03 -29.22 31.18
C THR A 720 -25.52 -29.29 31.33
N ILE A 721 -24.93 -28.28 31.97
CA ILE A 721 -23.52 -28.24 32.32
C ILE A 721 -23.39 -28.52 33.82
N THR A 722 -22.53 -29.47 34.16
CA THR A 722 -22.27 -29.87 35.54
C THR A 722 -20.77 -29.93 35.84
N ASP A 723 -20.43 -29.86 37.11
CA ASP A 723 -19.08 -30.06 37.60
C ASP A 723 -18.77 -31.56 37.50
N LYS A 724 -17.65 -31.93 36.86
CA LYS A 724 -17.30 -33.33 36.60
C LYS A 724 -17.08 -34.14 37.88
N ASP A 725 -16.59 -33.50 38.94
CA ASP A 725 -16.18 -34.19 40.17
C ASP A 725 -17.31 -34.29 41.19
N THR A 726 -18.13 -33.24 41.30
CA THR A 726 -19.23 -33.18 42.27
C THR A 726 -20.60 -33.54 41.68
N GLY A 727 -20.75 -33.46 40.36
CA GLY A 727 -22.04 -33.59 39.68
C GLY A 727 -22.99 -32.40 39.90
N ALA A 728 -22.54 -31.34 40.57
CA ALA A 728 -23.35 -30.16 40.83
C ALA A 728 -23.62 -29.38 39.53
N PRO A 729 -24.79 -28.74 39.37
CA PRO A 729 -25.03 -27.83 38.24
C PRO A 729 -24.07 -26.64 38.23
N LEU A 730 -23.61 -26.22 37.05
CA LEU A 730 -22.86 -24.98 36.87
C LEU A 730 -23.79 -23.87 36.37
N PRO A 731 -24.22 -22.93 37.21
CA PRO A 731 -24.91 -21.72 36.77
C PRO A 731 -23.95 -20.70 36.17
N GLY A 732 -24.42 -19.91 35.20
CA GLY A 732 -23.65 -18.82 34.61
C GLY A 732 -22.54 -19.23 33.63
N ALA A 733 -22.45 -20.53 33.29
CA ALA A 733 -21.50 -21.00 32.28
C ALA A 733 -21.95 -20.54 30.89
N LEU A 734 -21.03 -19.96 30.12
CA LEU A 734 -21.24 -19.64 28.72
C LEU A 734 -21.07 -20.90 27.89
N VAL A 735 -22.05 -21.19 27.03
CA VAL A 735 -21.94 -22.24 26.02
C VAL A 735 -22.14 -21.66 24.63
N TYR A 736 -21.36 -22.12 23.67
CA TYR A 736 -21.51 -21.66 22.28
C TYR A 736 -20.99 -22.66 21.25
N ILE A 737 -21.42 -22.50 20.01
CA ILE A 737 -20.87 -23.20 18.85
C ILE A 737 -19.80 -22.31 18.22
N GLY A 738 -18.55 -22.75 18.30
CA GLY A 738 -17.40 -22.05 17.73
C GLY A 738 -17.54 -21.83 16.22
N GLY A 739 -17.18 -20.64 15.76
CA GLY A 739 -17.36 -20.19 14.37
C GLY A 739 -18.76 -19.62 14.05
N HIS A 740 -19.69 -19.62 15.02
CA HIS A 740 -21.06 -19.10 14.89
C HIS A 740 -21.47 -18.16 16.03
N SER A 741 -20.55 -17.78 16.91
CA SER A 741 -20.80 -16.96 18.10
C SER A 741 -20.49 -15.47 17.93
N SER A 742 -20.14 -15.02 16.72
CA SER A 742 -19.84 -13.61 16.42
C SER A 742 -21.08 -12.78 16.09
N GLY A 743 -22.28 -13.34 16.19
CA GLY A 743 -23.55 -12.68 15.85
C GLY A 743 -23.96 -12.80 14.37
N TYR A 744 -23.07 -13.29 13.50
CA TYR A 744 -23.38 -13.60 12.10
C TYR A 744 -24.14 -14.94 12.04
N ALA A 745 -25.43 -14.90 11.69
CA ALA A 745 -26.39 -16.03 11.63
C ALA A 745 -27.17 -16.39 12.90
N GLY A 746 -27.29 -15.44 13.84
CA GLY A 746 -27.96 -15.65 15.12
C GLY A 746 -26.97 -16.31 16.06
N ASP A 747 -26.46 -15.55 17.01
CA ASP A 747 -25.43 -15.98 17.95
C ASP A 747 -25.75 -17.36 18.54
N TYR A 748 -25.02 -18.41 18.11
CA TYR A 748 -25.22 -19.78 18.60
C TYR A 748 -24.60 -19.94 19.98
N SER A 749 -25.08 -19.14 20.93
CA SER A 749 -24.63 -19.08 22.31
C SER A 749 -25.80 -19.08 23.29
N ALA A 750 -25.50 -19.43 24.54
CA ALA A 750 -26.40 -19.30 25.68
C ALA A 750 -25.61 -19.27 26.99
N THR A 751 -26.24 -18.81 28.07
CA THR A 751 -25.72 -18.95 29.43
C THR A 751 -26.57 -19.92 30.22
N THR A 752 -25.94 -20.75 31.07
CA THR A 752 -26.67 -21.71 31.90
C THR A 752 -27.44 -21.04 33.05
N ASP A 753 -28.63 -21.55 33.35
CA ASP A 753 -29.46 -21.12 34.47
C ASP A 753 -28.99 -21.70 35.82
N ALA A 754 -29.74 -21.43 36.90
CA ALA A 754 -29.45 -21.94 38.24
C ALA A 754 -29.38 -23.48 38.34
N ALA A 755 -30.02 -24.20 37.41
CA ALA A 755 -29.99 -25.65 37.32
C ALA A 755 -28.95 -26.16 36.31
N GLY A 756 -28.05 -25.28 35.84
CA GLY A 756 -27.02 -25.59 34.86
C GLY A 756 -27.57 -25.80 33.45
N LYS A 757 -28.84 -25.47 33.18
CA LYS A 757 -29.50 -25.74 31.90
C LYS A 757 -29.35 -24.59 30.94
N TYR A 758 -29.26 -24.89 29.66
CA TYR A 758 -29.21 -23.90 28.59
C TYR A 758 -30.12 -24.28 27.41
N THR A 759 -30.43 -23.30 26.57
CA THR A 759 -31.10 -23.50 25.27
C THR A 759 -30.52 -22.54 24.25
N ILE A 760 -29.94 -23.07 23.17
CA ILE A 760 -29.55 -22.31 21.98
C ILE A 760 -30.62 -22.54 20.92
N THR A 761 -31.25 -21.46 20.46
CA THR A 761 -32.34 -21.55 19.46
C THR A 761 -31.83 -21.34 18.05
N ASN A 762 -32.62 -21.71 17.05
CA ASN A 762 -32.35 -21.48 15.63
C ASN A 762 -31.05 -22.09 15.10
N VAL A 763 -30.57 -23.17 15.71
CA VAL A 763 -29.38 -23.89 15.28
C VAL A 763 -29.70 -24.78 14.08
N ALA A 764 -28.93 -24.66 13.00
CA ALA A 764 -29.08 -25.53 11.84
C ALA A 764 -28.65 -26.98 12.17
N PRO A 765 -29.41 -28.01 11.75
CA PRO A 765 -29.03 -29.41 11.99
C PRO A 765 -27.72 -29.79 11.28
N GLY A 766 -26.82 -30.48 11.98
CA GLY A 766 -25.52 -30.90 11.47
C GLY A 766 -24.54 -31.25 12.60
N THR A 767 -23.30 -31.55 12.26
CA THR A 767 -22.25 -31.84 13.25
C THR A 767 -21.31 -30.65 13.34
N TYR A 768 -21.22 -30.04 14.51
CA TYR A 768 -20.31 -28.94 14.79
C TYR A 768 -19.12 -29.49 15.58
N PRO A 769 -17.88 -29.32 15.13
CA PRO A 769 -16.70 -29.90 15.75
C PRO A 769 -16.30 -29.20 17.06
N LYS A 770 -16.72 -27.94 17.26
CA LYS A 770 -16.37 -27.12 18.42
C LYS A 770 -17.62 -26.54 19.10
N PHE A 771 -18.18 -27.27 20.06
CA PHE A 771 -19.09 -26.76 21.08
C PHE A 771 -18.26 -26.46 22.33
N VAL A 772 -18.28 -25.20 22.74
CA VAL A 772 -17.43 -24.66 23.79
C VAL A 772 -18.25 -24.42 25.04
N VAL A 773 -17.68 -24.76 26.20
CA VAL A 773 -18.21 -24.42 27.52
C VAL A 773 -17.12 -23.66 28.28
N ALA A 774 -17.42 -22.44 28.69
CA ALA A 774 -16.53 -21.57 29.44
C ALA A 774 -17.18 -21.16 30.77
N SER A 775 -16.44 -21.28 31.87
CA SER A 775 -16.91 -20.85 33.20
C SER A 775 -15.72 -20.49 34.09
N PRO A 776 -15.81 -19.45 34.93
CA PRO A 776 -14.77 -19.10 35.91
C PRO A 776 -14.35 -20.28 36.78
N GLY A 777 -13.04 -20.54 36.88
CA GLY A 777 -12.49 -21.64 37.66
C GLY A 777 -12.61 -23.04 37.04
N TYR A 778 -13.05 -23.15 35.78
CA TYR A 778 -13.16 -24.42 35.05
C TYR A 778 -12.28 -24.40 33.81
N GLU A 779 -11.91 -25.60 33.32
CA GLU A 779 -11.26 -25.69 32.02
C GLU A 779 -12.21 -25.23 30.90
N LEU A 780 -11.63 -24.63 29.84
CA LEU A 780 -12.35 -24.43 28.59
C LEU A 780 -12.61 -25.81 27.95
N ALA A 781 -13.87 -26.26 27.98
CA ALA A 781 -14.22 -27.57 27.45
C ALA A 781 -14.71 -27.42 26.01
N VAL A 782 -14.01 -28.06 25.07
CA VAL A 782 -14.35 -28.04 23.64
C VAL A 782 -14.70 -29.45 23.21
N ASN A 783 -15.93 -29.65 22.74
CA ASN A 783 -16.47 -30.96 22.37
C ASN A 783 -17.19 -30.89 21.01
N PRO A 784 -17.19 -31.93 20.19
CA PRO A 784 -18.09 -31.98 19.04
C PRO A 784 -19.55 -32.18 19.50
N VAL A 785 -20.50 -31.63 18.74
CA VAL A 785 -21.94 -31.82 18.95
C VAL A 785 -22.66 -32.08 17.63
N THR A 786 -23.60 -33.04 17.62
CA THR A 786 -24.51 -33.26 16.49
C THR A 786 -25.91 -32.75 16.82
N VAL A 787 -26.35 -31.77 16.05
CA VAL A 787 -27.65 -31.10 16.20
C VAL A 787 -28.66 -31.72 15.23
N LYS A 788 -29.77 -32.19 15.79
CA LYS A 788 -30.99 -32.64 15.10
C LYS A 788 -32.20 -32.25 15.94
N ALA A 789 -33.41 -32.43 15.42
CA ALA A 789 -34.62 -32.13 16.18
C ALA A 789 -34.63 -32.87 17.53
N GLY A 790 -34.77 -32.13 18.63
CA GLY A 790 -34.75 -32.67 20.00
C GLY A 790 -33.35 -33.00 20.54
N SER A 791 -32.26 -32.54 19.92
CA SER A 791 -30.91 -32.73 20.43
C SER A 791 -30.73 -32.11 21.83
N SER A 792 -30.05 -32.87 22.68
CA SER A 792 -29.54 -32.42 23.98
C SER A 792 -28.04 -32.70 24.04
N ALA A 793 -27.24 -31.73 24.47
CA ALA A 793 -25.80 -31.88 24.68
C ALA A 793 -25.43 -31.43 26.10
N SER A 794 -25.26 -32.40 26.99
CA SER A 794 -24.90 -32.16 28.38
C SER A 794 -23.44 -32.57 28.59
N TYR A 795 -22.66 -31.72 29.24
CA TYR A 795 -21.25 -31.94 29.48
C TYR A 795 -20.91 -31.71 30.94
N ALA A 796 -19.98 -32.52 31.44
CA ALA A 796 -19.41 -32.36 32.76
C ALA A 796 -17.99 -31.80 32.63
N VAL A 797 -17.76 -30.59 33.14
CA VAL A 797 -16.51 -29.83 32.99
C VAL A 797 -15.65 -29.93 34.26
N ARG A 798 -14.32 -30.02 34.10
CA ARG A 798 -13.42 -30.14 35.25
C ARG A 798 -13.09 -28.79 35.84
N ARG A 799 -13.05 -28.73 37.17
CA ARG A 799 -12.57 -27.58 37.89
C ARG A 799 -11.05 -27.44 37.72
N ASN A 800 -10.59 -26.29 37.26
CA ASN A 800 -9.19 -25.91 37.35
C ASN A 800 -8.96 -25.25 38.71
N TRP A 801 -8.31 -25.97 39.62
CA TRP A 801 -8.06 -25.49 40.99
C TRP A 801 -6.99 -24.40 41.06
N ALA A 802 -6.13 -24.30 40.05
CA ALA A 802 -5.11 -23.24 39.97
C ALA A 802 -5.68 -21.93 39.40
N ALA A 803 -6.76 -21.98 38.61
CA ALA A 803 -7.30 -20.80 37.94
C ALA A 803 -7.59 -19.66 38.92
N ALA A 804 -7.06 -18.47 38.62
CA ALA A 804 -7.32 -17.24 39.38
C ALA A 804 -8.82 -16.93 39.43
N SER A 805 -9.53 -17.10 38.31
CA SER A 805 -10.99 -16.97 38.23
C SER A 805 -11.76 -17.98 39.11
N GLY A 806 -11.09 -19.05 39.55
CA GLY A 806 -11.60 -20.06 40.48
C GLY A 806 -11.13 -19.89 41.92
N GLY A 807 -10.36 -18.84 42.24
CA GLY A 807 -9.81 -18.57 43.56
C GLY A 807 -8.39 -19.11 43.82
N GLY A 808 -7.69 -19.57 42.78
CA GLY A 808 -6.24 -19.81 42.87
C GLY A 808 -5.49 -18.49 43.04
N VAL A 809 -4.37 -18.52 43.77
CA VAL A 809 -3.59 -17.32 44.09
C VAL A 809 -2.10 -17.63 43.97
N VAL A 810 -1.34 -16.75 43.32
CA VAL A 810 0.13 -16.77 43.38
C VAL A 810 0.58 -16.41 44.79
N ALA A 811 1.18 -17.37 45.50
CA ALA A 811 1.60 -17.24 46.88
C ALA A 811 3.04 -16.75 47.03
N ASP A 812 3.92 -17.15 46.10
CA ASP A 812 5.34 -16.79 46.05
C ASP A 812 5.87 -17.02 44.63
N PHE A 813 6.97 -16.37 44.27
CA PHE A 813 7.73 -16.61 43.04
C PHE A 813 9.12 -15.97 43.13
N ASN A 814 10.04 -16.34 42.23
CA ASN A 814 11.29 -15.61 42.04
C ASN A 814 11.49 -15.16 40.58
N GLY A 815 12.50 -14.32 40.35
CA GLY A 815 12.67 -13.60 39.09
C GLY A 815 12.01 -12.22 39.13
N PRO A 816 12.23 -11.40 38.10
CA PRO A 816 11.53 -10.13 37.96
C PRO A 816 10.02 -10.33 37.84
N ASP A 817 9.25 -9.43 38.44
CA ASP A 817 7.80 -9.36 38.28
C ASP A 817 7.44 -8.42 37.12
N PHE A 818 6.93 -9.00 36.03
CA PHE A 818 6.46 -8.24 34.87
C PHE A 818 4.94 -8.02 34.88
N THR A 819 4.28 -8.05 36.05
CA THR A 819 2.82 -7.81 36.16
C THR A 819 2.39 -6.47 35.56
N ASP A 820 3.19 -5.40 35.74
CA ASP A 820 2.90 -4.08 35.16
C ASP A 820 2.89 -4.09 33.61
N PHE A 821 3.44 -5.14 32.99
CA PHE A 821 3.45 -5.38 31.55
C PHE A 821 2.48 -6.49 31.12
N GLY A 822 1.65 -7.03 32.03
CA GLY A 822 0.75 -8.15 31.76
C GLY A 822 1.43 -9.52 31.68
N CYS A 823 2.69 -9.59 32.08
CA CYS A 823 3.60 -10.74 31.91
C CYS A 823 4.07 -11.37 33.22
N GLY A 824 3.40 -11.01 34.32
CA GLY A 824 3.74 -11.48 35.65
C GLY A 824 3.27 -12.91 35.92
N PRO A 825 3.64 -13.46 37.09
CA PRO A 825 3.30 -14.84 37.47
C PRO A 825 1.80 -15.11 37.54
N GLY A 826 0.97 -14.08 37.77
CA GLY A 826 -0.50 -14.21 37.76
C GLY A 826 -1.06 -14.68 36.43
N ALA A 827 -0.39 -14.38 35.32
CA ALA A 827 -0.81 -14.80 33.98
C ALA A 827 -0.60 -16.30 33.73
N ALA A 828 0.21 -17.00 34.55
CA ALA A 828 0.35 -18.46 34.44
C ALA A 828 -0.88 -19.25 34.92
N ILE A 829 -1.89 -18.57 35.49
CA ILE A 829 -3.10 -19.16 36.06
C ILE A 829 -4.39 -18.41 35.67
N ASP A 830 -4.36 -17.56 34.64
CA ASP A 830 -5.51 -16.73 34.25
C ASP A 830 -6.51 -17.45 33.32
N SER A 831 -6.16 -18.66 32.86
CA SER A 831 -6.87 -19.48 31.88
C SER A 831 -6.87 -18.91 30.45
N ALA A 832 -5.88 -18.09 30.09
CA ALA A 832 -5.73 -17.50 28.77
C ALA A 832 -4.37 -17.86 28.14
N GLN A 833 -4.38 -18.55 27.00
CA GLN A 833 -3.15 -18.94 26.30
C GLN A 833 -2.47 -17.77 25.54
N GLY A 834 -3.09 -16.60 25.50
CA GLY A 834 -2.54 -15.38 24.90
C GLY A 834 -1.65 -14.57 25.85
N THR A 835 -1.72 -14.84 27.15
CA THR A 835 -0.92 -14.25 28.22
C THR A 835 -0.07 -15.35 28.88
N GLY A 836 0.88 -14.95 29.73
CA GLY A 836 1.64 -15.90 30.51
C GLY A 836 2.72 -15.23 31.34
N TRP A 837 3.49 -16.06 32.04
CA TRP A 837 4.58 -15.60 32.89
C TRP A 837 5.91 -15.60 32.11
N GLY A 838 6.44 -14.41 31.89
CA GLY A 838 7.81 -14.22 31.38
C GLY A 838 8.79 -13.95 32.52
N SER A 839 10.03 -14.43 32.39
CA SER A 839 11.12 -14.13 33.31
C SER A 839 12.46 -14.12 32.60
N THR A 840 13.51 -13.59 33.23
CA THR A 840 14.86 -13.67 32.67
C THR A 840 15.52 -14.99 33.03
N THR A 841 16.36 -15.53 32.14
CA THR A 841 17.21 -16.68 32.46
C THR A 841 18.24 -16.37 33.54
N GLY A 842 18.55 -15.10 33.81
CA GLY A 842 19.55 -14.68 34.80
C GLY A 842 19.02 -14.45 36.21
N ASP A 843 19.57 -13.47 36.91
CA ASP A 843 19.29 -13.25 38.34
C ASP A 843 17.84 -12.80 38.62
N ASP A 844 17.49 -12.69 39.91
CA ASP A 844 16.15 -12.27 40.31
C ASP A 844 15.94 -10.75 40.21
N ALA A 845 17.00 -9.99 39.88
CA ALA A 845 16.90 -8.56 39.59
C ALA A 845 16.51 -8.28 38.13
N GLY A 846 16.34 -9.32 37.32
CA GLY A 846 15.96 -9.20 35.91
C GLY A 846 17.14 -8.94 34.98
N THR A 847 18.38 -9.27 35.39
CA THR A 847 19.55 -9.15 34.52
C THR A 847 19.72 -10.43 33.71
N PRO A 848 19.65 -10.41 32.37
CA PRO A 848 19.98 -11.57 31.55
C PRO A 848 21.49 -11.87 31.64
N THR A 849 21.86 -13.04 32.15
CA THR A 849 23.28 -13.42 32.34
C THR A 849 23.79 -14.45 31.33
N GLY A 850 22.91 -14.95 30.45
CA GLY A 850 23.21 -16.09 29.58
C GLY A 850 23.38 -17.42 30.34
N THR A 851 23.10 -17.44 31.65
CA THR A 851 23.15 -18.63 32.52
C THR A 851 21.79 -18.81 33.16
N MET A 852 21.15 -19.97 32.96
CA MET A 852 19.83 -20.24 33.54
C MET A 852 19.90 -20.40 35.07
N ILE A 853 19.29 -19.47 35.80
CA ILE A 853 18.95 -19.59 37.21
C ILE A 853 17.49 -20.05 37.28
N PRO A 854 17.20 -21.21 37.90
CA PRO A 854 15.83 -21.74 38.01
C PRO A 854 14.82 -20.72 38.54
N LYS A 855 13.69 -20.61 37.84
CA LYS A 855 12.57 -19.78 38.25
C LYS A 855 11.45 -20.64 38.81
N HIS A 856 10.70 -20.14 39.78
CA HIS A 856 9.52 -20.83 40.29
C HIS A 856 8.35 -19.90 40.58
N ILE A 857 7.17 -20.49 40.51
CA ILE A 857 5.91 -19.90 40.94
C ILE A 857 5.20 -20.87 41.88
N ASP A 858 4.73 -20.35 43.00
CA ASP A 858 3.92 -21.07 43.99
C ASP A 858 2.47 -20.64 43.87
N ILE A 859 1.60 -21.63 43.71
CA ILE A 859 0.17 -21.42 43.51
C ILE A 859 -0.56 -22.04 44.69
N LYS A 860 -1.25 -21.21 45.46
CA LYS A 860 -2.18 -21.64 46.50
C LYS A 860 -3.54 -21.95 45.88
N LEU A 861 -3.98 -23.19 46.06
CA LEU A 861 -5.30 -23.66 45.64
C LEU A 861 -6.36 -23.23 46.68
N PRO A 862 -7.60 -22.95 46.26
CA PRO A 862 -8.67 -22.49 47.16
C PRO A 862 -9.17 -23.59 48.11
N ALA A 863 -8.80 -24.85 47.89
CA ALA A 863 -9.04 -25.96 48.80
C ALA A 863 -7.93 -27.01 48.70
N LYS A 864 -7.87 -27.88 49.71
CA LYS A 864 -7.06 -29.10 49.65
C LYS A 864 -7.68 -30.09 48.68
N VAL A 865 -6.86 -30.65 47.80
CA VAL A 865 -7.29 -31.56 46.74
C VAL A 865 -6.36 -32.75 46.61
N THR A 866 -6.91 -33.87 46.14
CA THR A 866 -6.13 -34.98 45.59
C THR A 866 -6.03 -34.78 44.09
N ILE A 867 -4.82 -34.41 43.63
CA ILE A 867 -4.52 -34.09 42.23
C ILE A 867 -4.54 -35.38 41.40
N ASP A 868 -5.19 -35.34 40.23
CA ASP A 868 -5.14 -36.44 39.26
C ASP A 868 -4.25 -36.12 38.05
N SER A 869 -4.17 -34.84 37.66
CA SER A 869 -3.44 -34.39 36.48
C SER A 869 -3.15 -32.90 36.53
N PHE A 870 -2.07 -32.54 35.86
CA PHE A 870 -1.76 -31.17 35.45
C PHE A 870 -1.95 -31.05 33.95
N LYS A 871 -2.31 -29.85 33.46
CA LYS A 871 -2.10 -29.46 32.06
C LYS A 871 -1.17 -28.26 32.04
N VAL A 872 -0.13 -28.33 31.22
CA VAL A 872 0.88 -27.27 31.12
C VAL A 872 1.05 -26.85 29.67
N ASP A 873 0.95 -25.55 29.41
CA ASP A 873 1.41 -24.94 28.16
C ASP A 873 2.76 -24.24 28.42
N PRO A 874 3.88 -24.78 27.89
CA PRO A 874 5.21 -24.27 28.17
C PRO A 874 5.65 -23.14 27.23
N SER A 875 4.72 -22.56 26.46
CA SER A 875 5.06 -21.69 25.32
C SER A 875 5.66 -20.36 25.73
N ASN A 876 6.31 -19.74 24.75
CA ASN A 876 6.78 -18.37 24.84
C ASN A 876 5.59 -17.40 24.88
N VAL A 877 5.75 -16.29 25.61
CA VAL A 877 4.73 -15.25 25.77
C VAL A 877 5.42 -13.88 25.74
N CYS A 878 4.70 -12.78 25.96
CA CYS A 878 5.33 -11.48 26.19
C CYS A 878 6.17 -10.90 25.03
N GLY A 879 5.92 -11.38 23.81
CA GLY A 879 6.67 -10.99 22.61
C GLY A 879 8.00 -11.73 22.43
N ASP A 880 8.36 -12.63 23.35
CA ASP A 880 9.60 -13.39 23.29
C ASP A 880 9.54 -14.51 22.23
N PRO A 881 10.68 -14.86 21.61
CA PRO A 881 10.71 -15.89 20.56
C PRO A 881 10.58 -17.29 21.16
N GLY A 882 10.14 -18.27 20.36
CA GLY A 882 9.91 -19.64 20.83
C GLY A 882 11.08 -20.32 21.54
N SER A 883 12.33 -19.91 21.33
CA SER A 883 13.45 -20.41 22.13
C SER A 883 13.33 -20.13 23.63
N SER A 884 12.56 -19.12 24.03
CA SER A 884 12.30 -18.73 25.42
C SER A 884 11.28 -19.63 26.11
N SER A 885 10.51 -20.44 25.37
CA SER A 885 9.59 -21.44 25.96
C SER A 885 10.30 -22.32 27.00
N THR A 886 9.60 -22.70 28.06
CA THR A 886 10.13 -23.62 29.08
C THR A 886 10.50 -24.98 28.49
N GLY A 887 11.73 -25.42 28.72
CA GLY A 887 12.28 -26.72 28.37
C GLY A 887 12.17 -27.69 29.54
N GLN A 888 13.23 -27.77 30.36
CA GLN A 888 13.21 -28.61 31.57
C GLN A 888 12.33 -27.98 32.65
N TYR A 889 11.54 -28.80 33.34
CA TYR A 889 10.62 -28.35 34.38
C TYR A 889 10.54 -29.33 35.55
N ARG A 890 10.10 -28.84 36.71
CA ARG A 890 9.73 -29.66 37.88
C ARG A 890 8.49 -29.09 38.56
N ILE A 891 7.49 -29.92 38.83
CA ILE A 891 6.28 -29.58 39.59
C ILE A 891 6.37 -30.25 40.96
N GLU A 892 6.28 -29.46 42.01
CA GLU A 892 6.25 -29.87 43.41
C GLU A 892 4.88 -29.56 44.01
N THR A 893 4.47 -30.32 45.02
CA THR A 893 3.20 -30.14 45.72
C THR A 893 3.44 -30.04 47.21
N SER A 894 2.54 -29.34 47.91
CA SER A 894 2.58 -29.18 49.35
C SER A 894 1.18 -29.07 49.95
N ALA A 895 1.02 -29.58 51.17
CA ALA A 895 -0.21 -29.45 51.95
C ALA A 895 -0.26 -28.15 52.78
N ASP A 896 0.88 -27.51 53.01
CA ASP A 896 1.05 -26.37 53.93
C ASP A 896 1.82 -25.19 53.32
N GLY A 897 2.49 -25.37 52.19
CA GLY A 897 3.32 -24.35 51.52
C GLY A 897 4.75 -24.27 52.06
N ALA A 898 5.12 -25.14 53.00
CA ALA A 898 6.44 -25.17 53.62
C ALA A 898 7.19 -26.47 53.27
N THR A 899 6.51 -27.60 53.30
CA THR A 899 7.10 -28.91 52.97
C THR A 899 6.73 -29.31 51.55
N TRP A 900 7.72 -29.32 50.65
CA TRP A 900 7.54 -29.58 49.23
C TRP A 900 8.07 -30.97 48.84
N ALA A 901 7.36 -31.62 47.92
CA ALA A 901 7.81 -32.88 47.34
C ALA A 901 7.47 -32.93 45.83
N THR A 902 8.37 -33.50 45.03
CA THR A 902 8.18 -33.61 43.57
C THR A 902 6.94 -34.45 43.24
N ALA A 903 6.03 -33.86 42.47
CA ALA A 903 4.87 -34.55 41.91
C ALA A 903 5.09 -34.95 40.45
N GLN A 904 5.87 -34.17 39.69
CA GLN A 904 6.23 -34.48 38.30
C GLN A 904 7.48 -33.69 37.86
N GLU A 905 8.26 -34.20 36.92
CA GLU A 905 9.35 -33.47 36.26
C GLU A 905 9.61 -34.00 34.85
N GLY A 906 10.25 -33.20 33.99
CA GLY A 906 10.52 -33.63 32.62
C GLY A 906 11.13 -32.56 31.74
N THR A 907 10.98 -32.74 30.42
CA THR A 907 11.47 -31.81 29.41
C THR A 907 10.45 -31.63 28.30
N PHE A 908 10.10 -30.38 28.03
CA PHE A 908 9.34 -29.97 26.87
C PHE A 908 10.26 -29.63 25.70
N THR A 909 9.72 -29.80 24.49
CA THR A 909 10.39 -29.51 23.22
C THR A 909 9.53 -28.58 22.38
N ALA A 910 10.02 -28.17 21.21
CA ALA A 910 9.23 -27.37 20.28
C ALA A 910 7.88 -28.01 19.90
N ALA A 911 7.79 -29.35 19.94
CA ALA A 911 6.55 -30.08 19.68
C ALA A 911 5.49 -29.92 20.79
N ASN A 912 5.84 -29.32 21.93
CA ASN A 912 4.96 -29.09 23.07
C ASN A 912 4.41 -27.66 23.13
N ARG A 913 4.89 -26.75 22.27
CA ARG A 913 4.44 -25.35 22.21
C ARG A 913 3.04 -25.23 21.59
N GLY A 914 2.36 -24.13 21.90
CA GLY A 914 1.03 -23.72 21.46
C GLY A 914 -0.10 -24.63 21.95
N LYS A 915 0.12 -25.47 22.96
CA LYS A 915 -0.90 -26.43 23.42
C LYS A 915 -0.70 -26.88 24.86
N TYR A 916 -1.80 -27.29 25.48
CA TYR A 916 -1.78 -27.97 26.77
C TYR A 916 -1.23 -29.40 26.67
N ASN A 917 -0.19 -29.67 27.48
CA ASN A 917 0.41 -30.99 27.65
C ASN A 917 -0.09 -31.59 28.96
N VAL A 918 -0.75 -32.74 28.88
CA VAL A 918 -1.28 -33.44 30.06
C VAL A 918 -0.14 -34.16 30.78
N LEU A 919 0.01 -33.91 32.07
CA LEU A 919 1.00 -34.53 32.94
C LEU A 919 0.32 -35.24 34.12
N THR A 920 0.59 -36.52 34.29
CA THR A 920 0.08 -37.29 35.44
C THR A 920 1.09 -37.21 36.60
N PRO A 921 0.70 -36.90 37.84
CA PRO A 921 1.60 -36.97 38.98
C PRO A 921 2.20 -38.37 39.15
N THR A 922 3.51 -38.47 39.40
CA THR A 922 4.20 -39.72 39.72
C THR A 922 4.21 -40.02 41.23
N GLY A 923 3.86 -39.04 42.06
CA GLY A 923 3.74 -39.14 43.51
C GLY A 923 3.17 -37.85 44.13
N ASN A 924 3.06 -37.80 45.47
CA ASN A 924 2.74 -36.59 46.24
C ASN A 924 1.45 -35.84 45.84
N ALA A 925 0.45 -36.57 45.36
CA ALA A 925 -0.76 -35.96 44.80
C ALA A 925 -1.90 -35.76 45.81
N ALA A 926 -1.81 -36.32 47.02
CA ALA A 926 -2.89 -36.27 48.02
C ALA A 926 -2.78 -35.04 48.94
N ASN A 927 -3.94 -34.50 49.35
CA ASN A 927 -4.04 -33.42 50.34
C ASN A 927 -3.25 -32.15 49.98
N VAL A 928 -3.15 -31.84 48.69
CA VAL A 928 -2.37 -30.73 48.15
C VAL A 928 -3.16 -29.43 48.27
N GLN A 929 -2.55 -28.40 48.84
CA GLN A 929 -3.07 -27.03 48.84
C GLN A 929 -2.18 -26.05 48.07
N TYR A 930 -0.92 -26.42 47.81
CA TYR A 930 0.02 -25.58 47.08
C TYR A 930 0.71 -26.40 45.98
N VAL A 931 0.90 -25.77 44.83
CA VAL A 931 1.62 -26.33 43.68
C VAL A 931 2.74 -25.37 43.32
N ARG A 932 3.98 -25.86 43.23
CA ARG A 932 5.15 -25.09 42.82
C ARG A 932 5.62 -25.58 41.46
N VAL A 933 5.76 -24.68 40.50
CA VAL A 933 6.28 -25.00 39.17
C VAL A 933 7.65 -24.37 39.02
N TRP A 934 8.66 -25.18 38.78
CA TRP A 934 10.02 -24.76 38.44
C TRP A 934 10.24 -24.77 36.94
N LEU A 935 10.74 -23.66 36.41
CA LEU A 935 11.32 -23.52 35.08
C LEU A 935 12.83 -23.72 35.23
N LEU A 936 13.34 -24.85 34.73
CA LEU A 936 14.73 -25.25 34.94
C LEU A 936 15.63 -24.96 33.73
N SER A 937 15.04 -24.86 32.54
CA SER A 937 15.73 -24.41 31.33
C SER A 937 14.74 -23.80 30.33
N PRO A 938 15.19 -22.93 29.43
CA PRO A 938 14.44 -22.60 28.22
C PRO A 938 14.71 -23.64 27.11
N GLN A 939 14.06 -23.50 25.96
CA GLN A 939 14.18 -24.39 24.81
C GLN A 939 15.26 -23.92 23.81
N VAL A 940 16.45 -23.62 24.34
CA VAL A 940 17.65 -23.35 23.54
C VAL A 940 18.39 -24.68 23.28
N PRO A 941 18.79 -24.98 22.03
CA PRO A 941 19.62 -26.15 21.75
C PRO A 941 20.97 -26.06 22.47
N ASP A 942 21.21 -26.93 23.46
CA ASP A 942 22.45 -26.96 24.26
C ASP A 942 22.79 -25.61 24.93
N PHE A 943 21.87 -25.13 25.77
CA PHE A 943 21.96 -23.83 26.46
C PHE A 943 23.35 -23.46 27.01
N PRO A 944 24.10 -24.35 27.73
CA PRO A 944 25.41 -23.98 28.27
C PRO A 944 26.48 -23.65 27.23
N THR A 945 26.31 -24.10 25.98
CA THR A 945 27.27 -23.84 24.89
C THR A 945 26.74 -22.85 23.86
N ALA A 946 25.42 -22.71 23.77
CA ALA A 946 24.76 -21.81 22.84
C ALA A 946 24.52 -20.39 23.39
N CYS A 947 24.72 -20.17 24.70
CA CYS A 947 24.53 -18.88 25.34
C CYS A 947 25.86 -18.30 25.91
N PRO A 948 26.10 -16.98 25.77
CA PRO A 948 25.26 -16.01 25.05
C PRO A 948 25.25 -16.26 23.53
N GLY A 949 24.10 -16.08 22.90
CA GLY A 949 23.87 -16.36 21.49
C GLY A 949 22.56 -15.74 21.00
N PRO A 950 22.19 -15.93 19.72
CA PRO A 950 21.08 -15.21 19.08
C PRO A 950 19.69 -15.70 19.49
N PHE A 951 19.60 -16.73 20.34
CA PHE A 951 18.33 -17.22 20.83
C PHE A 951 17.80 -16.28 21.91
N GLY A 952 16.57 -15.77 21.78
CA GLY A 952 15.95 -14.99 22.86
C GLY A 952 15.84 -15.79 24.17
N GLY A 953 15.79 -17.12 24.06
CA GLY A 953 15.86 -18.02 25.20
C GLY A 953 17.17 -17.95 25.98
N CYS A 954 18.25 -17.36 25.45
CA CYS A 954 19.46 -17.08 26.23
C CYS A 954 19.24 -15.96 27.26
N GLN A 955 18.24 -15.09 27.03
CA GLN A 955 17.91 -13.96 27.90
C GLN A 955 16.64 -14.18 28.71
N PHE A 956 15.65 -14.87 28.13
CA PHE A 956 14.30 -15.03 28.69
C PHE A 956 13.88 -16.49 28.81
N THR A 957 12.96 -16.75 29.73
CA THR A 957 12.31 -18.04 29.96
C THR A 957 10.84 -17.82 30.28
N ASP A 958 9.97 -18.54 29.59
CA ASP A 958 8.54 -18.25 29.54
C ASP A 958 7.70 -19.46 29.87
N PHE A 959 6.52 -19.18 30.42
CA PHE A 959 5.54 -20.17 30.81
C PHE A 959 4.13 -19.63 30.62
N THR A 960 3.40 -20.13 29.62
CA THR A 960 2.04 -19.68 29.30
C THR A 960 1.06 -20.01 30.44
N GLU A 961 0.90 -21.28 30.80
CA GLU A 961 -0.23 -21.64 31.67
C GLU A 961 -0.06 -23.00 32.39
N ILE A 962 -0.57 -23.09 33.63
CA ILE A 962 -0.80 -24.35 34.34
C ILE A 962 -2.24 -24.51 34.84
N GLN A 963 -2.82 -25.67 34.55
CA GLN A 963 -4.11 -26.09 35.11
C GLN A 963 -3.93 -27.29 36.04
N VAL A 964 -4.63 -27.27 37.17
CA VAL A 964 -4.57 -28.31 38.21
C VAL A 964 -5.94 -28.97 38.35
N PHE A 965 -5.99 -30.28 38.12
CA PHE A 965 -7.22 -31.07 38.21
C PHE A 965 -7.16 -32.07 39.37
N GLY A 966 -8.28 -32.27 40.06
CA GLY A 966 -8.35 -33.18 41.19
C GLY A 966 -9.63 -33.04 41.98
N LYS A 967 -9.74 -33.89 43.01
CA LYS A 967 -10.94 -34.02 43.84
C LYS A 967 -10.69 -33.50 45.24
N LYS A 968 -11.67 -32.78 45.79
CA LYS A 968 -11.67 -32.32 47.18
C LYS A 968 -11.91 -33.48 48.16
#